data_AF-A0A7R9E8Z1-F1
#
_entry.id   AF-A0A7R9E8Z1-F1
#
_cell.length_a   1.000
_cell.length_b   1.000
_cell.length_c   1.000
_cell.angle_alpha   90.00
_cell.angle_beta   90.00
_cell.angle_gamma   90.00
#
_symmetry.space_group_name_H-M   'P 1'
#
loop_
_entity.id
_entity.type
_entity.pdbx_description
1 polymer ?
#
loop_
_entity_poly.entity_id
_entity_poly.type
_entity_poly.pdbx_seq_one_letter_code
_entity_poly.pdbx_strand_id
1 'polypeptide(L)'
;MFLGVSLVLDWPAEDAGISVRIPVGSTEGPGFLYEGTFRPSMSNLSPTGGHISTLVTHRERPLCSERSLRAVARVGQAVNLAVERFVTVGETIADDNPEIKADMYEACKEARAAGSAIEKLCEAALEDSLTDRGAVVRAARCLLGSVTRVLLLADVVVVKQLLLAKDKVARSLGRLESVTNFTEFVKAFSQFGAEMVELAHLTGDRQNDMKDERRRAQMAAARQVLERSTMMLLTSSKTCLRHPDCPSARENRDTVFCQMRRAMDLIHYVVKDGVLDSAAQLGQTGSPIDPQGSSQEDWDASRTVSGALKHFEDMVEMTRLTLLGPGCKERLTTSLDTIVERTQDFTDSAYTSHEHRENILLLCDRAKLELNQLLRVGVSLEQCEGNSPTSEMENAVLGLLHATRDLKQQLQQTTIEQANDLPSVVRAGHDMVNVIRNIALATDTERLEQCADRFHEYIEHILEVCKLLRHIAPTDNLQVSAKYTEINLRIYGPQVVTAAHTLSLHPTSKIAKENLEVFADMWQALMSDVTAVSKDVVEACRGRVPDKQVYMSLPRPGEQAKIAKAGLEMKLITSEMDAETEKWQESGSAALEENNDIVKRAKNMSSMAFSMYQFTRGEGALKTTQDLFTQAEYFAEEANRLYKVVRQFSYQVPGSTHKKELLENLDRVPTYVQQLQFTVKNPTVGKAATFTKVDNVIQETKSLMDVISKVVTTCFMCATKFTLCLPQRVEFNCWSLDETHIPGILSPQALQRLGRSQHATLPRAK
;
A
#
# COMPACT_ATOMS: atom_id res chain seq x y z
N MET A 1 25.45 18.72 -5.07
CA MET A 1 25.11 19.78 -4.10
C MET A 1 24.29 20.84 -4.84
N PHE A 2 22.98 20.60 -4.97
CA PHE A 2 21.97 21.57 -5.40
C PHE A 2 20.76 21.29 -4.52
N LEU A 3 20.38 22.30 -3.76
CA LEU A 3 19.41 22.25 -2.67
C LEU A 3 17.99 22.30 -3.24
N GLY A 4 17.18 21.31 -2.90
CA GLY A 4 15.73 21.42 -3.02
C GLY A 4 15.24 22.45 -2.01
N VAL A 5 14.65 23.54 -2.51
CA VAL A 5 14.03 24.57 -1.67
C VAL A 5 12.72 23.99 -1.12
N SER A 6 12.78 23.49 0.11
CA SER A 6 11.60 23.15 0.90
C SER A 6 11.23 24.39 1.72
N LEU A 7 10.32 25.22 1.19
CA LEU A 7 9.78 26.37 1.91
C LEU A 7 8.75 25.89 2.94
N VAL A 8 9.19 25.77 4.19
CA VAL A 8 8.33 25.64 5.37
C VAL A 8 7.81 27.04 5.71
N LEU A 9 6.49 27.24 5.66
CA LEU A 9 5.83 28.45 6.14
C LEU A 9 5.10 28.12 7.43
N ASP A 10 5.69 28.49 8.56
CA ASP A 10 5.07 28.46 9.88
C ASP A 10 3.85 29.38 9.93
N TRP A 11 2.77 28.93 10.57
CA TRP A 11 1.62 29.76 10.95
C TRP A 11 1.17 29.43 12.39
N PRO A 12 0.95 30.44 13.25
CA PRO A 12 0.35 30.26 14.57
C PRO A 12 -1.17 30.48 14.48
N ALA A 13 -1.97 29.47 14.83
CA ALA A 13 -3.41 29.60 15.04
C ALA A 13 -3.82 28.88 16.32
N GLU A 14 -3.50 29.48 17.46
CA GLU A 14 -4.30 29.30 18.67
C GLU A 14 -5.56 30.17 18.53
N ASP A 15 -6.69 29.72 19.11
CA ASP A 15 -8.03 30.33 19.08
C ASP A 15 -8.95 30.07 17.86
N ALA A 16 -9.31 28.80 17.65
CA ALA A 16 -10.70 28.42 17.34
C ALA A 16 -10.91 26.92 17.59
N GLY A 17 -11.34 26.55 18.80
CA GLY A 17 -11.79 25.20 19.10
C GLY A 17 -13.05 24.84 18.30
N ILE A 18 -12.89 24.11 17.19
CA ILE A 18 -13.98 23.43 16.48
C ILE A 18 -13.48 22.03 16.09
N SER A 19 -14.06 21.01 16.73
CA SER A 19 -13.89 19.60 16.36
C SER A 19 -15.01 19.22 15.38
N VAL A 20 -14.67 18.65 14.22
CA VAL A 20 -15.64 18.14 13.24
C VAL A 20 -15.47 16.62 13.10
N ARG A 21 -16.55 15.88 13.39
CA ARG A 21 -16.74 14.46 13.02
C ARG A 21 -17.56 14.37 11.74
N ILE A 22 -17.19 13.47 10.84
CA ILE A 22 -17.94 13.13 9.62
C ILE A 22 -18.78 11.88 9.89
N PRO A 23 -20.11 11.89 9.69
CA PRO A 23 -20.89 10.70 9.44
C PRO A 23 -21.06 10.50 7.93
N VAL A 24 -20.66 9.32 7.44
CA VAL A 24 -20.96 8.87 6.07
C VAL A 24 -22.42 8.37 6.07
N GLY A 25 -23.26 9.02 5.27
CA GLY A 25 -24.67 8.65 5.09
C GLY A 25 -25.06 8.85 3.63
N SER A 26 -25.46 7.75 3.00
CA SER A 26 -25.95 7.57 1.63
C SER A 26 -27.20 8.38 1.31
N THR A 27 -27.25 8.99 0.13
CA THR A 27 -28.47 9.25 -0.67
C THR A 27 -28.09 9.63 -2.10
N GLU A 28 -28.76 9.01 -3.07
CA GLU A 28 -28.50 9.03 -4.50
C GLU A 28 -29.03 10.30 -5.21
N GLY A 29 -28.39 10.68 -6.33
CA GLY A 29 -28.86 11.69 -7.29
C GLY A 29 -27.74 12.14 -8.26
N PRO A 30 -28.00 12.29 -9.57
CA PRO A 30 -26.98 12.14 -10.62
C PRO A 30 -26.16 13.42 -10.83
N GLY A 31 -24.83 13.30 -10.82
CA GLY A 31 -23.94 14.43 -11.09
C GLY A 31 -22.46 14.05 -11.05
N PHE A 32 -21.94 13.67 -12.22
CA PHE A 32 -20.53 13.67 -12.64
C PHE A 32 -19.47 13.70 -11.53
N LEU A 33 -19.08 12.50 -11.06
CA LEU A 33 -17.86 12.27 -10.29
C LEU A 33 -16.72 12.00 -11.27
N TYR A 34 -15.80 12.96 -11.37
CA TYR A 34 -14.48 12.76 -11.98
C TYR A 34 -13.57 12.10 -10.93
N GLU A 35 -13.26 10.82 -11.11
CA GLU A 35 -12.22 10.12 -10.34
C GLU A 35 -10.84 10.43 -10.94
N GLY A 36 -10.20 11.48 -10.44
CA GLY A 36 -8.79 11.79 -10.73
C GLY A 36 -7.84 10.91 -9.92
N THR A 37 -7.11 10.02 -10.59
CA THR A 37 -6.22 9.02 -10.00
C THR A 37 -4.75 9.45 -9.87
N PHE A 38 -4.40 10.59 -9.24
CA PHE A 38 -2.99 10.85 -8.84
C PHE A 38 -2.87 11.74 -7.58
N ARG A 39 -1.76 11.59 -6.83
CA ARG A 39 -1.54 12.22 -5.51
C ARG A 39 -0.32 13.17 -5.43
N PRO A 40 -0.06 14.10 -6.36
CA PRO A 40 0.62 15.32 -5.97
C PRO A 40 -0.45 16.23 -5.38
N SER A 41 -0.24 16.72 -4.15
CA SER A 41 -1.02 17.81 -3.52
C SER A 41 -2.38 17.51 -2.87
N MET A 42 -2.73 16.26 -2.53
CA MET A 42 -3.85 16.07 -1.59
C MET A 42 -3.55 16.63 -0.18
N SER A 43 -2.28 16.89 0.14
CA SER A 43 -1.83 17.64 1.32
C SER A 43 -2.05 19.16 1.22
N ASN A 44 -2.24 19.71 0.01
CA ASN A 44 -2.64 21.11 -0.20
C ASN A 44 -4.14 21.25 -0.50
N LEU A 45 -4.83 20.14 -0.83
CA LEU A 45 -6.29 20.06 -0.89
C LEU A 45 -6.93 19.72 0.46
N SER A 46 -6.22 19.18 1.46
CA SER A 46 -6.82 18.93 2.78
C SER A 46 -7.20 20.21 3.55
N PRO A 47 -6.43 21.32 3.48
CA PRO A 47 -6.88 22.60 4.02
C PRO A 47 -7.98 23.19 3.13
N THR A 48 -7.80 23.15 1.81
CA THR A 48 -8.69 23.82 0.85
C THR A 48 -10.06 23.13 0.72
N GLY A 49 -10.09 21.80 0.67
CA GLY A 49 -11.31 20.98 0.67
C GLY A 49 -12.04 20.96 2.02
N GLY A 50 -11.31 21.02 3.14
CA GLY A 50 -11.90 21.20 4.47
C GLY A 50 -12.60 22.56 4.61
N HIS A 51 -11.98 23.63 4.11
CA HIS A 51 -12.56 24.97 4.13
C HIS A 51 -13.73 25.14 3.14
N ILE A 52 -13.65 24.56 1.94
CA ILE A 52 -14.75 24.56 0.96
C ILE A 52 -15.97 23.77 1.46
N SER A 53 -15.75 22.61 2.10
CA SER A 53 -16.86 21.81 2.66
C SER A 53 -17.59 22.56 3.77
N THR A 54 -16.88 23.38 4.56
CA THR A 54 -17.45 24.22 5.63
C THR A 54 -18.33 25.36 5.08
N LEU A 55 -18.01 25.89 3.90
CA LEU A 55 -18.84 26.88 3.20
C LEU A 55 -20.13 26.26 2.62
N VAL A 56 -20.09 24.99 2.22
CA VAL A 56 -21.21 24.28 1.57
C VAL A 56 -22.16 23.60 2.58
N THR A 57 -21.69 23.22 3.78
CA THR A 57 -22.49 22.49 4.79
C THR A 57 -23.25 23.34 5.80
N HIS A 58 -23.31 24.67 5.65
CA HIS A 58 -24.12 25.53 6.53
C HIS A 58 -25.64 25.32 6.31
N ARG A 59 -26.14 24.22 6.88
CA ARG A 59 -27.55 23.86 6.98
C ARG A 59 -28.35 24.98 7.65
N GLU A 60 -29.31 25.50 6.89
CA GLU A 60 -30.64 25.97 7.30
C GLU A 60 -30.80 26.40 8.78
N ARG A 61 -30.36 27.62 9.12
CA ARG A 61 -30.96 28.40 10.23
C ARG A 61 -30.96 29.89 9.89
N PRO A 62 -32.11 30.58 9.89
CA PRO A 62 -32.23 31.98 9.46
C PRO A 62 -31.86 33.01 10.54
N LEU A 63 -30.77 32.78 11.31
CA LEU A 63 -30.23 33.75 12.26
C LEU A 63 -28.69 33.59 12.33
N CYS A 64 -27.95 34.24 11.43
CA CYS A 64 -26.49 34.29 11.51
C CYS A 64 -26.07 35.31 12.57
N SER A 65 -25.37 34.87 13.61
CA SER A 65 -24.72 35.78 14.57
C SER A 65 -23.57 36.54 13.89
N GLU A 66 -23.28 37.78 14.30
CA GLU A 66 -22.14 38.57 13.81
C GLU A 66 -20.79 37.80 13.90
N ARG A 67 -20.67 36.91 14.89
CA ARG A 67 -19.52 36.03 15.08
C ARG A 67 -19.36 34.99 13.95
N SER A 68 -20.46 34.52 13.38
CA SER A 68 -20.48 33.56 12.27
C SER A 68 -20.09 34.23 10.94
N LEU A 69 -20.49 35.48 10.71
CA LEU A 69 -20.13 36.24 9.51
C LEU A 69 -18.63 36.59 9.50
N ARG A 70 -18.06 37.00 10.64
CA ARG A 70 -16.61 37.21 10.78
C ARG A 70 -15.79 35.94 10.54
N ALA A 71 -16.33 34.77 10.89
CA ALA A 71 -15.66 33.49 10.63
C ALA A 71 -15.61 33.18 9.12
N VAL A 72 -16.68 33.45 8.38
CA VAL A 72 -16.74 33.24 6.93
C VAL A 72 -15.75 34.15 6.19
N ALA A 73 -15.64 35.42 6.56
CA ALA A 73 -14.66 36.33 5.97
C ALA A 73 -13.21 35.87 6.21
N ARG A 74 -12.88 35.42 7.43
CA ARG A 74 -11.56 34.83 7.72
C ARG A 74 -11.25 33.60 6.87
N VAL A 75 -12.26 32.77 6.59
CA VAL A 75 -12.10 31.61 5.70
C VAL A 75 -11.79 32.07 4.27
N GLY A 76 -12.50 33.08 3.75
CA GLY A 76 -12.22 33.65 2.43
C GLY A 76 -10.79 34.19 2.28
N GLN A 77 -10.33 34.96 3.27
CA GLN A 77 -8.96 35.48 3.32
C GLN A 77 -7.92 34.35 3.37
N ALA A 78 -8.16 33.32 4.20
CA ALA A 78 -7.29 32.16 4.30
C ALA A 78 -7.20 31.38 2.98
N VAL A 79 -8.33 31.24 2.27
CA VAL A 79 -8.35 30.62 0.94
C VAL A 79 -7.52 31.43 -0.05
N ASN A 80 -7.72 32.74 -0.13
CA ASN A 80 -6.96 33.56 -1.08
C ASN A 80 -5.45 33.54 -0.79
N LEU A 81 -5.05 33.63 0.48
CA LEU A 81 -3.64 33.51 0.87
C LEU A 81 -3.03 32.15 0.48
N ALA A 82 -3.78 31.06 0.62
CA ALA A 82 -3.33 29.74 0.20
C ALA A 82 -3.16 29.67 -1.33
N VAL A 83 -4.08 30.28 -2.09
CA VAL A 83 -4.01 30.36 -3.54
C VAL A 83 -2.79 31.17 -4.00
N GLU A 84 -2.50 32.32 -3.39
CA GLU A 84 -1.30 33.12 -3.76
C GLU A 84 0.00 32.33 -3.56
N ARG A 85 0.12 31.59 -2.45
CA ARG A 85 1.27 30.71 -2.20
C ARG A 85 1.36 29.59 -3.25
N PHE A 86 0.23 28.96 -3.55
CA PHE A 86 0.15 27.90 -4.56
C PHE A 86 0.56 28.39 -5.95
N VAL A 87 0.02 29.54 -6.36
CA VAL A 87 0.30 30.17 -7.64
C VAL A 87 1.77 30.58 -7.76
N THR A 88 2.38 31.12 -6.69
CA THR A 88 3.81 31.49 -6.69
C THR A 88 4.71 30.29 -7.03
N VAL A 89 4.37 29.10 -6.52
CA VAL A 89 5.08 27.86 -6.86
C VAL A 89 4.85 27.49 -8.33
N GLY A 90 3.61 27.59 -8.83
CA GLY A 90 3.28 27.36 -10.24
C GLY A 90 4.04 28.30 -11.19
N GLU A 91 4.13 29.59 -10.86
CA GLU A 91 4.87 30.60 -11.63
C GLU A 91 6.39 30.31 -11.62
N THR A 92 6.95 29.85 -10.50
CA THR A 92 8.36 29.40 -10.42
C THR A 92 8.60 28.19 -11.34
N ILE A 93 7.71 27.20 -11.31
CA ILE A 93 7.78 26.03 -12.21
C ILE A 93 7.69 26.47 -13.68
N ALA A 94 6.83 27.44 -13.99
CA ALA A 94 6.67 27.98 -15.33
C ALA A 94 7.95 28.67 -15.84
N ASP A 95 8.67 29.38 -14.97
CA ASP A 95 9.92 30.05 -15.34
C ASP A 95 11.03 29.08 -15.70
N ASP A 96 11.10 27.93 -15.02
CA ASP A 96 12.07 26.86 -15.31
C ASP A 96 11.67 26.00 -16.53
N ASN A 97 10.42 26.12 -17.03
CA ASN A 97 9.89 25.25 -18.08
C ASN A 97 9.22 26.07 -19.21
N PRO A 98 9.98 26.53 -20.22
CA PRO A 98 9.49 27.43 -21.27
C PRO A 98 8.29 26.90 -22.07
N GLU A 99 8.20 25.58 -22.26
CA GLU A 99 7.16 24.95 -23.08
C GLU A 99 5.75 25.00 -22.46
N ILE A 100 5.65 24.95 -21.12
CA ILE A 100 4.37 25.03 -20.41
C ILE A 100 4.14 26.42 -19.80
N LYS A 101 5.07 27.35 -20.01
CA LYS A 101 5.10 28.64 -19.31
C LYS A 101 3.80 29.41 -19.52
N ALA A 102 3.36 29.56 -20.77
CA ALA A 102 2.14 30.29 -21.09
C ALA A 102 0.90 29.69 -20.41
N ASP A 103 0.69 28.38 -20.56
CA ASP A 103 -0.46 27.67 -20.01
C ASP A 103 -0.46 27.68 -18.47
N MET A 104 0.71 27.55 -17.86
CA MET A 104 0.86 27.58 -16.40
C MET A 104 0.55 28.96 -15.83
N TYR A 105 1.07 30.03 -16.45
CA TYR A 105 0.75 31.40 -16.03
C TYR A 105 -0.73 31.73 -16.20
N GLU A 106 -1.39 31.23 -17.26
CA GLU A 106 -2.83 31.40 -17.44
C GLU A 106 -3.63 30.69 -16.34
N ALA A 107 -3.34 29.41 -16.07
CA ALA A 107 -3.99 28.65 -15.01
C ALA A 107 -3.77 29.27 -13.62
N CYS A 108 -2.57 29.77 -13.36
CA CYS A 108 -2.22 30.52 -12.15
C CYS A 108 -3.02 31.82 -12.02
N LYS A 109 -3.19 32.57 -13.12
CA LYS A 109 -4.00 33.80 -13.15
C LYS A 109 -5.47 33.52 -12.87
N GLU A 110 -6.03 32.44 -13.43
CA GLU A 110 -7.40 31.99 -13.18
C GLU A 110 -7.60 31.59 -11.71
N ALA A 111 -6.65 30.83 -11.14
CA ALA A 111 -6.69 30.43 -9.73
C ALA A 111 -6.68 31.66 -8.81
N ARG A 112 -5.77 32.61 -9.08
CA ARG A 112 -5.68 33.88 -8.34
C ARG A 112 -6.98 34.69 -8.41
N ALA A 113 -7.58 34.80 -9.60
CA ALA A 113 -8.85 35.49 -9.78
C ALA A 113 -9.99 34.83 -9.00
N ALA A 114 -10.06 33.49 -9.01
CA ALA A 114 -11.06 32.73 -8.26
C ALA A 114 -10.86 32.85 -6.74
N GLY A 115 -9.61 32.80 -6.24
CA GLY A 115 -9.27 33.03 -4.83
C GLY A 115 -9.71 34.41 -4.35
N SER A 116 -9.39 35.47 -5.10
CA SER A 116 -9.81 36.84 -4.80
C SER A 116 -11.32 37.02 -4.85
N ALA A 117 -12.02 36.33 -5.77
CA ALA A 117 -13.47 36.36 -5.83
C ALA A 117 -14.11 35.72 -4.60
N ILE A 118 -13.59 34.59 -4.12
CA ILE A 118 -14.07 33.93 -2.89
C ILE A 118 -13.89 34.84 -1.69
N GLU A 119 -12.71 35.46 -1.53
CA GLU A 119 -12.43 36.41 -0.46
C GLU A 119 -13.44 37.56 -0.44
N LYS A 120 -13.65 38.23 -1.58
CA LYS A 120 -14.60 39.34 -1.72
C LYS A 120 -16.04 38.92 -1.42
N LEU A 121 -16.46 37.75 -1.89
CA LEU A 121 -17.81 37.22 -1.63
C LEU A 121 -18.00 36.86 -0.14
N CYS A 122 -16.95 36.39 0.53
CA CYS A 122 -16.96 36.11 1.96
C CYS A 122 -16.92 37.38 2.82
N GLU A 123 -16.28 38.46 2.36
CA GLU A 123 -16.31 39.77 3.01
C GLU A 123 -17.65 40.49 2.82
N ALA A 124 -18.23 40.46 1.62
CA ALA A 124 -19.55 41.04 1.33
C ALA A 124 -20.69 40.38 2.14
N ALA A 125 -20.50 39.12 2.57
CA ALA A 125 -21.44 38.44 3.47
C ALA A 125 -21.56 39.10 4.87
N LEU A 126 -20.66 40.03 5.25
CA LEU A 126 -20.81 40.85 6.46
C LEU A 126 -21.86 41.97 6.31
N GLU A 127 -22.11 42.45 5.10
CA GLU A 127 -22.88 43.68 4.86
C GLU A 127 -24.32 43.42 4.41
N ASP A 128 -24.57 42.36 3.63
CA ASP A 128 -25.90 41.99 3.15
C ASP A 128 -26.27 40.54 3.44
N SER A 129 -27.54 40.30 3.77
CA SER A 129 -28.13 38.97 3.92
C SER A 129 -27.68 38.05 2.78
N LEU A 130 -27.14 36.87 3.12
CA LEU A 130 -26.51 35.83 2.29
C LEU A 130 -27.25 35.46 0.98
N THR A 131 -27.34 36.38 0.03
CA THR A 131 -28.11 36.24 -1.22
C THR A 131 -27.30 35.61 -2.34
N ASP A 132 -25.96 35.48 -2.23
CA ASP A 132 -25.11 34.97 -3.31
C ASP A 132 -24.29 33.71 -2.97
N ARG A 133 -24.91 32.77 -2.26
CA ARG A 133 -24.35 31.41 -2.09
C ARG A 133 -24.03 30.74 -3.44
N GLY A 134 -24.78 31.08 -4.48
CA GLY A 134 -24.54 30.63 -5.85
C GLY A 134 -23.20 31.12 -6.42
N ALA A 135 -22.81 32.38 -6.22
CA ALA A 135 -21.51 32.87 -6.68
C ALA A 135 -20.34 32.25 -5.92
N VAL A 136 -20.47 32.02 -4.61
CA VAL A 136 -19.41 31.34 -3.83
C VAL A 136 -19.17 29.94 -4.38
N VAL A 137 -20.24 29.19 -4.67
CA VAL A 137 -20.14 27.85 -5.27
C VAL A 137 -19.52 27.91 -6.67
N ARG A 138 -19.88 28.89 -7.50
CA ARG A 138 -19.26 29.08 -8.83
C ARG A 138 -17.77 29.40 -8.70
N ALA A 139 -17.39 30.35 -7.84
CA ALA A 139 -16.00 30.74 -7.62
C ALA A 139 -15.17 29.57 -7.06
N ALA A 140 -15.72 28.78 -6.15
CA ALA A 140 -15.08 27.56 -5.63
C ALA A 140 -14.87 26.49 -6.72
N ARG A 141 -15.84 26.30 -7.63
CA ARG A 141 -15.69 25.39 -8.79
C ARG A 141 -14.62 25.90 -9.75
N CYS A 142 -14.60 27.20 -10.05
CA CYS A 142 -13.55 27.81 -10.88
C CYS A 142 -12.16 27.66 -10.24
N LEU A 143 -12.06 27.83 -8.91
CA LEU A 143 -10.82 27.60 -8.18
C LEU A 143 -10.38 26.13 -8.27
N LEU A 144 -11.30 25.18 -8.08
CA LEU A 144 -10.98 23.76 -8.22
C LEU A 144 -10.50 23.42 -9.64
N GLY A 145 -11.16 23.96 -10.66
CA GLY A 145 -10.76 23.76 -12.06
C GLY A 145 -9.36 24.30 -12.37
N SER A 146 -9.08 25.54 -11.98
CA SER A 146 -7.77 26.18 -12.21
C SER A 146 -6.64 25.56 -11.39
N VAL A 147 -6.86 25.23 -10.11
CA VAL A 147 -5.90 24.47 -9.29
C VAL A 147 -5.61 23.11 -9.91
N THR A 148 -6.63 22.40 -10.39
CA THR A 148 -6.45 21.12 -11.09
C THR A 148 -5.60 21.30 -12.36
N ARG A 149 -5.86 22.36 -13.14
CA ARG A 149 -5.06 22.68 -14.34
C ARG A 149 -3.59 22.94 -14.01
N VAL A 150 -3.29 23.71 -12.95
CA VAL A 150 -1.91 23.94 -12.48
C VAL A 150 -1.24 22.62 -12.08
N LEU A 151 -1.95 21.74 -11.36
CA LEU A 151 -1.41 20.45 -10.94
C LEU A 151 -1.14 19.50 -12.11
N LEU A 152 -2.02 19.48 -13.12
CA LEU A 152 -1.81 18.70 -14.34
C LEU A 152 -0.59 19.19 -15.12
N LEU A 153 -0.42 20.50 -15.26
CA LEU A 153 0.76 21.08 -15.93
C LEU A 153 2.05 20.79 -15.16
N ALA A 154 2.02 20.81 -13.82
CA ALA A 154 3.16 20.41 -13.01
C ALA A 154 3.49 18.91 -13.18
N ASP A 155 2.47 18.05 -13.29
CA ASP A 155 2.67 16.61 -13.56
C ASP A 155 3.35 16.36 -14.91
N VAL A 156 2.97 17.12 -15.95
CA VAL A 156 3.61 17.06 -17.28
C VAL A 156 5.11 17.32 -17.18
N VAL A 157 5.56 18.25 -16.33
CA VAL A 157 6.99 18.50 -16.11
C VAL A 157 7.68 17.30 -15.48
N VAL A 158 7.10 16.70 -14.45
CA VAL A 158 7.67 15.51 -13.78
C VAL A 158 7.76 14.33 -14.73
N VAL A 159 6.69 14.09 -15.50
CA VAL A 159 6.65 13.07 -16.55
C VAL A 159 7.74 13.30 -17.59
N LYS A 160 7.90 14.54 -18.06
CA LYS A 160 8.95 14.89 -19.01
C LYS A 160 10.35 14.64 -18.45
N GLN A 161 10.62 15.01 -17.20
CA GLN A 161 11.90 14.74 -16.55
C GLN A 161 12.20 13.24 -16.50
N LEU A 162 11.21 12.42 -16.16
CA LEU A 162 11.32 10.96 -16.16
C LEU A 162 11.62 10.42 -17.57
N LEU A 163 10.88 10.87 -18.60
CA LEU A 163 11.11 10.43 -19.98
C LEU A 163 12.48 10.85 -20.50
N LEU A 164 12.95 12.05 -20.16
CA LEU A 164 14.31 12.51 -20.50
C LEU A 164 15.38 11.63 -19.83
N ALA A 165 15.21 11.26 -18.56
CA ALA A 165 16.13 10.34 -17.89
C ALA A 165 16.12 8.96 -18.55
N LYS A 166 14.94 8.43 -18.90
CA LYS A 166 14.80 7.18 -19.66
C LYS A 166 15.50 7.24 -21.01
N ASP A 167 15.41 8.35 -21.74
CA ASP A 167 16.07 8.51 -23.04
C ASP A 167 17.59 8.73 -22.92
N LYS A 168 18.10 9.25 -21.80
CA LYS A 168 19.55 9.21 -21.50
C LYS A 168 20.01 7.76 -21.35
N VAL A 169 19.33 6.97 -20.50
CA VAL A 169 19.64 5.54 -20.26
C VAL A 169 19.56 4.73 -21.56
N ALA A 170 18.55 4.96 -22.40
CA ALA A 170 18.42 4.27 -23.68
C ALA A 170 19.61 4.56 -24.63
N ARG A 171 20.07 5.82 -24.67
CA ARG A 171 21.24 6.21 -25.48
C ARG A 171 22.54 5.63 -24.93
N SER A 172 22.75 5.66 -23.62
CA SER A 172 23.95 5.08 -23.01
C SER A 172 23.99 3.55 -23.11
N LEU A 173 22.83 2.89 -23.05
CA LEU A 173 22.69 1.47 -23.34
C LEU A 173 23.04 1.16 -24.81
N GLY A 174 22.52 1.94 -25.78
CA GLY A 174 22.90 1.77 -27.19
C GLY A 174 24.41 1.96 -27.43
N ARG A 175 25.05 2.90 -26.71
CA ARG A 175 26.50 3.06 -26.76
C ARG A 175 27.22 1.81 -26.23
N LEU A 176 26.78 1.24 -25.11
CA LEU A 176 27.37 0.03 -24.52
C LEU A 176 27.37 -1.16 -25.49
N GLU A 177 26.29 -1.35 -26.24
CA GLU A 177 26.12 -2.44 -27.20
C GLU A 177 27.13 -2.35 -28.37
N SER A 178 27.50 -1.13 -28.75
CA SER A 178 28.42 -0.84 -29.86
C SER A 178 29.91 -0.92 -29.50
N VAL A 179 30.25 -1.01 -28.21
CA VAL A 179 31.65 -1.03 -27.78
C VAL A 179 32.31 -2.36 -28.15
N THR A 180 33.49 -2.28 -28.77
CA THR A 180 34.31 -3.45 -29.16
C THR A 180 35.54 -3.65 -28.26
N ASN A 181 35.82 -2.70 -27.36
CA ASN A 181 37.00 -2.72 -26.48
C ASN A 181 36.62 -2.65 -24.99
N PHE A 182 37.22 -3.49 -24.16
CA PHE A 182 36.86 -3.60 -22.74
C PHE A 182 37.14 -2.33 -21.93
N THR A 183 38.22 -1.60 -22.20
CA THR A 183 38.52 -0.35 -21.48
C THR A 183 37.48 0.73 -21.76
N GLU A 184 37.00 0.83 -22.99
CA GLU A 184 35.92 1.75 -23.35
C GLU A 184 34.59 1.28 -22.75
N PHE A 185 34.38 -0.04 -22.68
CA PHE A 185 33.18 -0.62 -22.10
C PHE A 185 33.04 -0.21 -20.63
N VAL A 186 34.12 -0.34 -19.84
CA VAL A 186 34.11 0.04 -18.41
C VAL A 186 33.78 1.53 -18.23
N LYS A 187 34.34 2.41 -19.07
CA LYS A 187 34.02 3.85 -19.05
C LYS A 187 32.55 4.11 -19.40
N ALA A 188 32.06 3.47 -20.46
CA ALA A 188 30.67 3.59 -20.88
C ALA A 188 29.69 3.03 -19.83
N PHE A 189 30.07 1.94 -19.15
CA PHE A 189 29.27 1.25 -18.14
C PHE A 189 29.16 2.08 -16.87
N SER A 190 30.25 2.75 -16.45
CA SER A 190 30.21 3.70 -15.35
C SER A 190 29.24 4.86 -15.60
N GLN A 191 29.21 5.40 -16.81
CA GLN A 191 28.28 6.47 -17.18
C GLN A 191 26.83 5.97 -17.21
N PHE A 192 26.60 4.81 -17.84
CA PHE A 192 25.31 4.15 -17.86
C PHE A 192 24.77 3.91 -16.44
N GLY A 193 25.62 3.42 -15.52
CA GLY A 193 25.25 3.17 -14.13
C GLY A 193 24.78 4.45 -13.40
N ALA A 194 25.45 5.58 -13.62
CA ALA A 194 25.04 6.86 -13.03
C ALA A 194 23.65 7.32 -13.53
N GLU A 195 23.40 7.19 -14.83
CA GLU A 195 22.10 7.53 -15.44
C GLU A 195 21.00 6.57 -15.00
N MET A 196 21.31 5.28 -14.82
CA MET A 196 20.36 4.29 -14.31
C MET A 196 19.96 4.56 -12.85
N VAL A 197 20.86 5.08 -12.01
CA VAL A 197 20.51 5.52 -10.65
C VAL A 197 19.53 6.69 -10.66
N GLU A 198 19.73 7.68 -11.55
CA GLU A 198 18.79 8.80 -11.76
C GLU A 198 17.40 8.26 -12.15
N LEU A 199 17.34 7.35 -13.14
CA LEU A 199 16.09 6.75 -13.58
C LEU A 199 15.42 5.89 -12.48
N ALA A 200 16.19 5.15 -11.69
CA ALA A 200 15.68 4.30 -10.62
C ALA A 200 15.00 5.11 -9.50
N HIS A 201 15.50 6.32 -9.21
CA HIS A 201 14.87 7.26 -8.29
C HIS A 201 13.57 7.82 -8.86
N LEU A 202 13.61 8.37 -10.08
CA LEU A 202 12.44 8.98 -10.72
C LEU A 202 11.29 7.98 -10.92
N THR A 203 11.60 6.77 -11.37
CA THR A 203 10.61 5.68 -11.52
C THR A 203 10.07 5.21 -10.17
N GLY A 204 10.87 5.26 -9.11
CA GLY A 204 10.43 4.92 -7.76
C GLY A 204 9.51 5.94 -7.14
N ASP A 205 9.82 7.22 -7.29
CA ASP A 205 8.93 8.30 -6.85
C ASP A 205 7.62 8.25 -7.64
N ARG A 206 7.68 8.10 -8.97
CA ARG A 206 6.49 7.96 -9.81
C ARG A 206 5.63 6.77 -9.42
N GLN A 207 6.23 5.59 -9.16
CA GLN A 207 5.51 4.40 -8.71
C GLN A 207 4.69 4.67 -7.44
N ASN A 208 5.30 5.35 -6.46
CA ASN A 208 4.64 5.65 -5.18
C ASN A 208 3.47 6.62 -5.33
N ASP A 209 3.51 7.49 -6.35
CA ASP A 209 2.46 8.47 -6.58
C ASP A 209 1.27 7.90 -7.40
N MET A 210 1.44 6.73 -8.04
CA MET A 210 0.38 6.10 -8.85
C MET A 210 -0.76 5.54 -8.01
N LYS A 211 -2.01 5.95 -8.31
CA LYS A 211 -3.22 5.39 -7.67
C LYS A 211 -3.74 4.13 -8.35
N ASP A 212 -3.61 4.05 -9.67
CA ASP A 212 -3.95 2.83 -10.40
C ASP A 212 -3.02 1.68 -9.96
N GLU A 213 -3.63 0.62 -9.43
CA GLU A 213 -2.92 -0.54 -8.91
C GLU A 213 -2.20 -1.33 -10.00
N ARG A 214 -2.83 -1.48 -11.17
CA ARG A 214 -2.28 -2.17 -12.32
C ARG A 214 -1.03 -1.47 -12.83
N ARG A 215 -1.11 -0.15 -13.04
CA ARG A 215 0.02 0.67 -13.52
C ARG A 215 1.17 0.69 -12.52
N ARG A 216 0.86 0.77 -11.23
CA ARG A 216 1.87 0.69 -10.16
C ARG A 216 2.61 -0.65 -10.19
N ALA A 217 1.88 -1.76 -10.36
CA ALA A 217 2.46 -3.09 -10.48
C ALA A 217 3.31 -3.24 -11.75
N GLN A 218 2.87 -2.67 -12.88
CA GLN A 218 3.64 -2.65 -14.13
C GLN A 218 4.94 -1.86 -13.98
N MET A 219 4.91 -0.70 -13.32
CA MET A 219 6.10 0.07 -12.98
C MET A 219 7.06 -0.73 -12.10
N ALA A 220 6.54 -1.42 -11.07
CA ALA A 220 7.35 -2.27 -10.20
C ALA A 220 8.03 -3.40 -10.98
N ALA A 221 7.30 -4.07 -11.88
CA ALA A 221 7.84 -5.12 -12.74
C ALA A 221 8.94 -4.59 -13.68
N ALA A 222 8.73 -3.43 -14.31
CA ALA A 222 9.73 -2.81 -15.17
C ALA A 222 11.02 -2.48 -14.40
N ARG A 223 10.88 -1.93 -13.19
CA ARG A 223 12.03 -1.59 -12.33
C ARG A 223 12.81 -2.85 -11.91
N GLN A 224 12.11 -3.92 -11.55
CA GLN A 224 12.74 -5.20 -11.20
C GLN A 224 13.56 -5.79 -12.36
N VAL A 225 13.03 -5.72 -13.59
CA VAL A 225 13.77 -6.15 -14.79
C VAL A 225 15.03 -5.30 -14.97
N LEU A 226 14.94 -3.97 -14.88
CA LEU A 226 16.11 -3.10 -15.03
C LEU A 226 17.18 -3.35 -13.96
N GLU A 227 16.77 -3.56 -12.70
CA GLU A 227 17.69 -3.87 -11.60
C GLU A 227 18.46 -5.16 -11.87
N ARG A 228 17.75 -6.25 -12.20
CA ARG A 228 18.37 -7.56 -12.46
C ARG A 228 19.21 -7.57 -13.73
N SER A 229 18.70 -7.01 -14.82
CA SER A 229 19.46 -6.90 -16.07
C SER A 229 20.75 -6.10 -15.88
N THR A 230 20.74 -5.05 -15.05
CA THR A 230 21.95 -4.26 -14.75
C THR A 230 23.02 -5.10 -14.06
N MET A 231 22.65 -6.00 -13.15
CA MET A 231 23.59 -6.92 -12.49
C MET A 231 24.24 -7.91 -13.47
N MET A 232 23.52 -8.30 -14.52
CA MET A 232 23.98 -9.26 -15.52
C MET A 232 24.76 -8.62 -16.68
N LEU A 233 24.51 -7.34 -16.94
CA LEU A 233 24.97 -6.61 -18.12
C LEU A 233 26.50 -6.61 -18.29
N LEU A 234 27.24 -6.44 -17.20
CA LEU A 234 28.71 -6.44 -17.22
C LEU A 234 29.24 -7.82 -17.64
N THR A 235 28.76 -8.89 -17.00
CA THR A 235 29.28 -10.24 -17.19
C THR A 235 28.94 -10.79 -18.57
N SER A 236 27.70 -10.60 -19.04
CA SER A 236 27.29 -11.05 -20.38
C SER A 236 28.04 -10.29 -21.48
N SER A 237 28.22 -8.99 -21.34
CA SER A 237 28.99 -8.17 -22.30
C SER A 237 30.48 -8.53 -22.29
N LYS A 238 31.08 -8.70 -21.11
CA LYS A 238 32.48 -9.14 -20.95
C LYS A 238 32.71 -10.51 -21.59
N THR A 239 31.75 -11.42 -21.48
CA THR A 239 31.81 -12.76 -22.11
C THR A 239 31.77 -12.66 -23.63
N CYS A 240 30.85 -11.87 -24.18
CA CYS A 240 30.76 -11.63 -25.61
C CYS A 240 31.99 -10.92 -26.18
N LEU A 241 32.60 -9.99 -25.45
CA LEU A 241 33.87 -9.33 -25.85
C LEU A 241 35.06 -10.29 -25.81
N ARG A 242 35.04 -11.27 -24.88
CA ARG A 242 36.11 -12.26 -24.77
C ARG A 242 36.02 -13.32 -25.87
N HIS A 243 34.80 -13.70 -26.25
CA HIS A 243 34.48 -14.75 -27.21
C HIS A 243 33.56 -14.21 -28.32
N PRO A 244 34.06 -13.34 -29.21
CA PRO A 244 33.23 -12.61 -30.18
C PRO A 244 32.55 -13.51 -31.23
N ASP A 245 33.15 -14.66 -31.52
CA ASP A 245 32.65 -15.64 -32.49
C ASP A 245 31.68 -16.66 -31.88
N CYS A 246 31.41 -16.58 -30.57
CA CYS A 246 30.52 -17.49 -29.87
C CYS A 246 29.05 -16.98 -29.95
N PRO A 247 28.15 -17.68 -30.67
CA PRO A 247 26.78 -17.23 -30.84
C PRO A 247 26.00 -17.23 -29.53
N SER A 248 26.21 -18.22 -28.67
CA SER A 248 25.53 -18.32 -27.37
C SER A 248 25.95 -17.21 -26.39
N ALA A 249 27.22 -16.81 -26.40
CA ALA A 249 27.67 -15.65 -25.61
C ALA A 249 27.00 -14.34 -26.08
N ARG A 250 26.81 -14.20 -27.39
CA ARG A 250 26.12 -13.05 -27.99
C ARG A 250 24.64 -13.05 -27.65
N GLU A 251 23.98 -14.21 -27.73
CA GLU A 251 22.56 -14.36 -27.38
C GLU A 251 22.28 -13.99 -25.91
N ASN A 252 23.11 -14.46 -24.98
CA ASN A 252 23.02 -14.08 -23.57
C ASN A 252 23.09 -12.56 -23.38
N ARG A 253 24.06 -11.90 -24.03
CA ARG A 253 24.21 -10.45 -23.98
C ARG A 253 22.97 -9.77 -24.57
N ASP A 254 22.60 -10.13 -25.79
CA ASP A 254 21.53 -9.47 -26.54
C ASP A 254 20.17 -9.63 -25.83
N THR A 255 19.95 -10.76 -25.14
CA THR A 255 18.77 -10.96 -24.29
C THR A 255 18.70 -9.91 -23.17
N VAL A 256 19.82 -9.66 -22.45
CA VAL A 256 19.88 -8.63 -21.39
C VAL A 256 19.57 -7.25 -21.97
N PHE A 257 20.21 -6.86 -23.07
CA PHE A 257 19.94 -5.56 -23.72
C PHE A 257 18.48 -5.42 -24.18
N CYS A 258 17.93 -6.48 -24.78
CA CYS A 258 16.54 -6.51 -25.23
C CYS A 258 15.55 -6.34 -24.06
N GLN A 259 15.78 -7.03 -22.93
CA GLN A 259 14.92 -6.88 -21.75
C GLN A 259 14.98 -5.49 -21.13
N MET A 260 16.17 -4.88 -21.09
CA MET A 260 16.30 -3.50 -20.60
C MET A 260 15.53 -2.52 -21.48
N ARG A 261 15.59 -2.68 -22.81
CA ARG A 261 14.78 -1.88 -23.74
C ARG A 261 13.28 -2.06 -23.51
N ARG A 262 12.80 -3.30 -23.43
CA ARG A 262 11.40 -3.62 -23.16
C ARG A 262 10.92 -3.04 -21.81
N ALA A 263 11.75 -3.09 -20.78
CA ALA A 263 11.42 -2.49 -19.49
C ALA A 263 11.34 -0.95 -19.57
N MET A 264 12.22 -0.30 -20.31
CA MET A 264 12.13 1.14 -20.58
C MET A 264 10.90 1.52 -21.42
N ASP A 265 10.49 0.68 -22.37
CA ASP A 265 9.28 0.87 -23.15
C ASP A 265 8.03 0.72 -22.28
N LEU A 266 8.04 -0.25 -21.35
CA LEU A 266 6.97 -0.40 -20.35
C LEU A 266 6.89 0.82 -19.42
N ILE A 267 8.03 1.36 -18.96
CA ILE A 267 8.05 2.62 -18.19
C ILE A 267 7.43 3.76 -19.01
N HIS A 268 7.78 3.87 -20.29
CA HIS A 268 7.20 4.88 -21.17
C HIS A 268 5.68 4.73 -21.27
N TYR A 269 5.19 3.52 -21.54
CA TYR A 269 3.76 3.20 -21.62
C TYR A 269 3.02 3.59 -20.33
N VAL A 270 3.50 3.11 -19.17
CA VAL A 270 2.89 3.35 -17.87
C VAL A 270 2.80 4.84 -17.54
N VAL A 271 3.77 5.63 -17.96
CA VAL A 271 3.87 7.06 -17.66
C VAL A 271 3.08 7.93 -18.65
N LYS A 272 3.06 7.61 -19.96
CA LYS A 272 2.37 8.42 -20.99
C LYS A 272 0.87 8.19 -21.06
N ASP A 273 0.43 6.93 -21.07
CA ASP A 273 -0.98 6.60 -21.31
C ASP A 273 -1.85 6.87 -20.06
N GLY A 274 -1.28 7.47 -19.01
CA GLY A 274 -2.00 7.86 -17.79
C GLY A 274 -2.28 9.35 -17.67
N VAL A 275 -1.79 10.14 -18.63
CA VAL A 275 -1.76 11.61 -18.51
C VAL A 275 -2.49 12.30 -19.67
N LEU A 276 -2.70 11.64 -20.82
CA LEU A 276 -3.07 12.35 -22.05
C LEU A 276 -4.53 12.20 -22.52
N ASP A 277 -5.30 11.22 -22.04
CA ASP A 277 -6.70 11.07 -22.49
C ASP A 277 -7.68 12.04 -21.83
N SER A 278 -7.34 12.65 -20.69
CA SER A 278 -8.24 13.57 -19.98
C SER A 278 -8.05 15.05 -20.34
N ALA A 279 -6.86 15.46 -20.81
CA ALA A 279 -6.56 16.87 -21.07
C ALA A 279 -6.93 17.31 -22.50
N ALA A 280 -6.89 16.40 -23.48
CA ALA A 280 -7.19 16.72 -24.88
C ALA A 280 -8.69 16.95 -25.15
N GLN A 281 -9.59 16.54 -24.24
CA GLN A 281 -11.04 16.68 -24.43
C GLN A 281 -11.61 18.04 -24.01
N LEU A 282 -10.81 18.93 -23.41
CA LEU A 282 -11.28 20.23 -22.94
C LEU A 282 -11.17 21.37 -23.99
N GLY A 283 -10.78 21.08 -25.23
CA GLY A 283 -10.44 22.12 -26.21
C GLY A 283 -10.99 22.02 -27.64
N GLN A 284 -11.71 20.96 -28.04
CA GLN A 284 -12.17 20.85 -29.43
C GLN A 284 -13.64 20.47 -29.55
N THR A 285 -14.46 21.49 -29.83
CA THR A 285 -15.79 21.33 -30.43
C THR A 285 -15.62 21.00 -31.91
N GLY A 286 -15.97 19.77 -32.30
CA GLY A 286 -16.39 19.46 -33.67
C GLY A 286 -15.42 18.66 -34.53
N SER A 287 -15.50 17.33 -34.45
CA SER A 287 -15.39 16.44 -35.61
C SER A 287 -15.88 15.02 -35.25
N PRO A 288 -16.73 14.37 -36.08
CA PRO A 288 -17.15 13.00 -35.86
C PRO A 288 -16.06 12.05 -36.39
N ILE A 289 -15.37 11.36 -35.49
CA ILE A 289 -14.41 10.29 -35.85
C ILE A 289 -14.73 9.05 -35.00
N ASP A 290 -14.66 7.90 -35.68
CA ASP A 290 -15.09 6.53 -35.38
C ASP A 290 -15.19 6.03 -33.92
N PRO A 291 -16.21 5.19 -33.60
CA PRO A 291 -16.42 4.62 -32.27
C PRO A 291 -15.59 3.35 -31.97
N GLN A 292 -14.35 3.24 -32.47
CA GLN A 292 -13.50 2.04 -32.28
C GLN A 292 -12.23 2.26 -31.44
N GLY A 293 -12.24 3.27 -30.56
CA GLY A 293 -11.18 3.52 -29.58
C GLY A 293 -11.69 3.47 -28.15
N SER A 294 -12.01 2.30 -27.63
CA SER A 294 -12.31 2.08 -26.21
C SER A 294 -11.21 1.21 -25.57
N SER A 295 -10.50 1.79 -24.59
CA SER A 295 -9.82 1.14 -23.47
C SER A 295 -8.93 -0.09 -23.76
N GLN A 296 -7.65 0.15 -24.11
CA GLN A 296 -6.61 -0.89 -24.07
C GLN A 296 -6.36 -1.45 -22.65
N GLU A 297 -6.83 -0.74 -21.61
CA GLU A 297 -6.78 -1.19 -20.20
C GLU A 297 -7.87 -2.20 -19.83
N ASP A 298 -9.08 -2.10 -20.41
CA ASP A 298 -10.15 -3.12 -20.27
C ASP A 298 -9.80 -4.42 -20.99
N TRP A 299 -8.93 -4.35 -22.01
CA TRP A 299 -8.60 -5.46 -22.89
C TRP A 299 -7.82 -6.60 -22.21
N ASP A 300 -6.97 -6.31 -21.23
CA ASP A 300 -6.17 -7.34 -20.55
C ASP A 300 -6.83 -7.88 -19.25
N ALA A 301 -7.61 -7.08 -18.53
CA ALA A 301 -8.43 -7.57 -17.41
C ALA A 301 -9.49 -8.55 -17.94
N SER A 302 -10.09 -8.18 -19.08
CA SER A 302 -10.95 -9.01 -19.90
C SER A 302 -10.19 -10.15 -20.62
N ARG A 303 -8.98 -10.58 -20.23
CA ARG A 303 -8.34 -11.82 -20.75
C ARG A 303 -8.27 -12.97 -19.76
N THR A 304 -8.48 -12.72 -18.47
CA THR A 304 -8.46 -13.80 -17.46
C THR A 304 -9.82 -14.44 -17.28
N VAL A 305 -9.85 -15.66 -16.71
CA VAL A 305 -11.13 -16.28 -16.33
C VAL A 305 -11.76 -15.50 -15.19
N SER A 306 -10.99 -15.13 -14.15
CA SER A 306 -11.49 -14.35 -13.01
C SER A 306 -12.11 -13.01 -13.43
N GLY A 307 -11.47 -12.28 -14.36
CA GLY A 307 -11.99 -11.05 -14.93
C GLY A 307 -13.28 -11.27 -15.74
N ALA A 308 -13.31 -12.30 -16.59
CA ALA A 308 -14.52 -12.63 -17.37
C ALA A 308 -15.70 -13.03 -16.48
N LEU A 309 -15.45 -13.84 -15.45
CA LEU A 309 -16.45 -14.24 -14.46
C LEU A 309 -17.03 -13.02 -13.75
N LYS A 310 -16.17 -12.10 -13.28
CA LYS A 310 -16.63 -10.88 -12.61
C LYS A 310 -17.48 -10.01 -13.53
N HIS A 311 -17.04 -9.78 -14.77
CA HIS A 311 -17.80 -9.02 -15.75
C HIS A 311 -19.17 -9.65 -16.04
N PHE A 312 -19.21 -10.97 -16.20
CA PHE A 312 -20.45 -11.72 -16.41
C PHE A 312 -21.38 -11.63 -15.20
N GLU A 313 -20.85 -11.77 -13.98
CA GLU A 313 -21.60 -11.62 -12.74
C GLU A 313 -22.22 -10.22 -12.62
N ASP A 314 -21.47 -9.17 -12.94
CA ASP A 314 -21.96 -7.78 -12.95
C ASP A 314 -23.07 -7.59 -13.99
N MET A 315 -22.93 -8.19 -15.18
CA MET A 315 -23.97 -8.17 -16.22
C MET A 315 -25.25 -8.89 -15.77
N VAL A 316 -25.11 -10.05 -15.13
CA VAL A 316 -26.21 -10.83 -14.58
C VAL A 316 -26.91 -10.05 -13.46
N GLU A 317 -26.16 -9.38 -12.58
CA GLU A 317 -26.71 -8.54 -11.51
C GLU A 317 -27.46 -7.32 -12.08
N MET A 318 -26.96 -6.72 -13.17
CA MET A 318 -27.63 -5.60 -13.84
C MET A 318 -29.00 -5.98 -14.40
N THR A 319 -29.22 -7.25 -14.75
CA THR A 319 -30.55 -7.73 -15.21
C THR A 319 -31.64 -7.56 -14.15
N ARG A 320 -31.28 -7.45 -12.86
CA ARG A 320 -32.23 -7.14 -11.78
C ARG A 320 -32.84 -5.75 -11.92
N LEU A 321 -32.06 -4.79 -12.42
CA LEU A 321 -32.45 -3.39 -12.54
C LEU A 321 -33.07 -3.08 -13.91
N THR A 322 -32.50 -3.65 -14.97
CA THR A 322 -32.87 -3.30 -16.36
C THR A 322 -33.80 -4.31 -17.01
N LEU A 323 -34.10 -5.43 -16.35
CA LEU A 323 -34.67 -6.63 -16.96
C LEU A 323 -33.80 -7.10 -18.15
N LEU A 324 -34.29 -8.08 -18.92
CA LEU A 324 -33.64 -8.47 -20.18
C LEU A 324 -33.99 -7.46 -21.27
N GLY A 325 -33.22 -6.37 -21.35
CA GLY A 325 -33.34 -5.42 -22.46
C GLY A 325 -32.91 -6.01 -23.82
N PRO A 326 -33.21 -5.31 -24.94
CA PRO A 326 -32.83 -5.76 -26.27
C PRO A 326 -31.31 -5.98 -26.38
N GLY A 327 -30.90 -7.13 -26.92
CA GLY A 327 -29.48 -7.54 -27.05
C GLY A 327 -28.80 -7.97 -25.74
N CYS A 328 -29.51 -7.99 -24.59
CA CYS A 328 -28.96 -8.53 -23.33
C CYS A 328 -28.68 -10.04 -23.43
N LYS A 329 -29.60 -10.78 -24.07
CA LYS A 329 -29.48 -12.23 -24.31
C LYS A 329 -28.18 -12.59 -25.02
N GLU A 330 -27.91 -11.96 -26.16
CA GLU A 330 -26.70 -12.23 -26.97
C GLU A 330 -25.43 -11.92 -26.17
N ARG A 331 -25.41 -10.77 -25.49
CA ARG A 331 -24.25 -10.38 -24.65
C ARG A 331 -23.98 -11.37 -23.53
N LEU A 332 -25.01 -11.83 -22.80
CA LEU A 332 -24.85 -12.83 -21.74
C LEU A 332 -24.35 -14.17 -22.29
N THR A 333 -24.91 -14.64 -23.41
CA THR A 333 -24.46 -15.88 -24.06
C THR A 333 -23.00 -15.78 -24.49
N THR A 334 -22.63 -14.73 -25.23
CA THR A 334 -21.24 -14.52 -25.68
C THR A 334 -20.26 -14.39 -24.51
N SER A 335 -20.66 -13.72 -23.43
CA SER A 335 -19.82 -13.59 -22.24
C SER A 335 -19.62 -14.93 -21.53
N LEU A 336 -20.65 -15.79 -21.46
CA LEU A 336 -20.50 -17.13 -20.89
C LEU A 336 -19.64 -18.04 -21.79
N ASP A 337 -19.82 -17.99 -23.11
CA ASP A 337 -18.99 -18.74 -24.06
C ASP A 337 -17.51 -18.36 -23.92
N THR A 338 -17.23 -17.06 -23.73
CA THR A 338 -15.88 -16.55 -23.46
C THR A 338 -15.30 -17.11 -22.15
N ILE A 339 -16.12 -17.27 -21.10
CA ILE A 339 -15.67 -17.91 -19.85
C ILE A 339 -15.31 -19.36 -20.12
N VAL A 340 -16.18 -20.11 -20.82
CA VAL A 340 -15.98 -21.52 -21.13
C VAL A 340 -14.73 -21.73 -21.96
N GLU A 341 -14.50 -20.91 -22.99
CA GLU A 341 -13.27 -20.93 -23.79
C GLU A 341 -12.03 -20.77 -22.90
N ARG A 342 -12.04 -19.82 -21.97
CA ARG A 342 -10.88 -19.60 -21.08
C ARG A 342 -10.70 -20.67 -20.01
N THR A 343 -11.74 -21.46 -19.70
CA THR A 343 -11.54 -22.64 -18.84
C THR A 343 -10.73 -23.73 -19.53
N GLN A 344 -10.57 -23.68 -20.86
CA GLN A 344 -9.75 -24.63 -21.60
C GLN A 344 -8.27 -24.58 -21.19
N ASP A 345 -7.77 -23.41 -20.78
CA ASP A 345 -6.43 -23.28 -20.21
C ASP A 345 -6.20 -24.22 -19.01
N PHE A 346 -7.26 -24.57 -18.28
CA PHE A 346 -7.23 -25.48 -17.14
C PHE A 346 -7.43 -26.93 -17.57
N THR A 347 -8.35 -27.19 -18.51
CA THR A 347 -8.64 -28.56 -18.95
C THR A 347 -7.55 -29.14 -19.85
N ASP A 348 -6.87 -28.30 -20.63
CA ASP A 348 -5.83 -28.73 -21.57
C ASP A 348 -4.45 -28.84 -20.91
N SER A 349 -4.30 -28.25 -19.71
CA SER A 349 -3.11 -28.38 -18.89
C SER A 349 -2.82 -29.85 -18.61
N ALA A 350 -1.61 -30.33 -18.94
CA ALA A 350 -1.20 -31.72 -18.69
C ALA A 350 -1.19 -32.07 -17.18
N TYR A 351 -1.11 -31.07 -16.31
CA TYR A 351 -0.96 -31.22 -14.86
C TYR A 351 -2.28 -31.14 -14.08
N THR A 352 -3.41 -30.89 -14.76
CA THR A 352 -4.73 -30.98 -14.12
C THR A 352 -5.12 -32.45 -13.93
N SER A 353 -5.80 -32.81 -12.84
CA SER A 353 -6.28 -34.18 -12.64
C SER A 353 -7.54 -34.47 -13.48
N HIS A 354 -7.81 -35.74 -13.80
CA HIS A 354 -9.04 -36.09 -14.53
C HIS A 354 -10.32 -35.67 -13.79
N GLU A 355 -10.35 -35.83 -12.48
CA GLU A 355 -11.46 -35.39 -11.62
C GLU A 355 -11.67 -33.88 -11.72
N HIS A 356 -10.59 -33.08 -11.63
CA HIS A 356 -10.70 -31.64 -11.75
C HIS A 356 -11.19 -31.21 -13.14
N ARG A 357 -10.72 -31.84 -14.22
CA ARG A 357 -11.22 -31.58 -15.59
C ARG A 357 -12.70 -31.87 -15.73
N GLU A 358 -13.15 -33.05 -15.29
CA GLU A 358 -14.55 -33.45 -15.36
C GLU A 358 -15.45 -32.47 -14.59
N ASN A 359 -15.06 -32.11 -13.36
CA ASN A 359 -15.79 -31.16 -12.54
C ASN A 359 -15.88 -29.76 -13.18
N ILE A 360 -14.82 -29.26 -13.82
CA ILE A 360 -14.86 -27.97 -14.54
C ILE A 360 -15.87 -28.03 -15.68
N LEU A 361 -15.87 -29.10 -16.48
CA LEU A 361 -16.80 -29.26 -17.60
C LEU A 361 -18.26 -29.35 -17.13
N LEU A 362 -18.52 -30.12 -16.07
CA LEU A 362 -19.85 -30.23 -15.46
C LEU A 362 -20.37 -28.88 -14.94
N LEU A 363 -19.50 -28.09 -14.30
CA LEU A 363 -19.87 -26.76 -13.81
C LEU A 363 -20.08 -25.75 -14.94
N CYS A 364 -19.33 -25.85 -16.05
CA CYS A 364 -19.59 -25.06 -17.25
C CYS A 364 -20.98 -25.37 -17.84
N ASP A 365 -21.34 -26.65 -17.94
CA ASP A 365 -22.66 -27.04 -18.45
C ASP A 365 -23.79 -26.65 -17.49
N ARG A 366 -23.56 -26.71 -16.17
CA ARG A 366 -24.49 -26.17 -15.17
C ARG A 366 -24.69 -24.66 -15.34
N ALA A 367 -23.64 -23.87 -15.53
CA ALA A 367 -23.76 -22.44 -15.77
C ALA A 367 -24.55 -22.12 -17.06
N LYS A 368 -24.36 -22.90 -18.13
CA LYS A 368 -25.17 -22.79 -19.35
C LYS A 368 -26.64 -23.12 -19.12
N LEU A 369 -26.94 -24.13 -18.30
CA LEU A 369 -28.31 -24.50 -17.96
C LEU A 369 -29.02 -23.37 -17.18
N GLU A 370 -28.37 -22.84 -16.16
CA GLU A 370 -28.88 -21.72 -15.35
C GLU A 370 -29.07 -20.45 -16.20
N LEU A 371 -28.15 -20.16 -17.14
CA LEU A 371 -28.31 -19.05 -18.07
C LEU A 371 -29.55 -19.24 -18.95
N ASN A 372 -29.77 -20.44 -19.50
CA ASN A 372 -30.96 -20.73 -20.30
C ASN A 372 -32.24 -20.58 -19.48
N GLN A 373 -32.23 -20.94 -18.19
CA GLN A 373 -33.35 -20.71 -17.28
C GLN A 373 -33.63 -19.22 -17.10
N LEU A 374 -32.59 -18.40 -16.84
CA LEU A 374 -32.71 -16.95 -16.73
C LEU A 374 -33.32 -16.33 -18.00
N LEU A 375 -32.80 -16.72 -19.17
CA LEU A 375 -33.29 -16.24 -20.46
C LEU A 375 -34.75 -16.63 -20.70
N ARG A 376 -35.15 -17.85 -20.33
CA ARG A 376 -36.54 -18.32 -20.46
C ARG A 376 -37.50 -17.51 -19.58
N VAL A 377 -37.11 -17.24 -18.34
CA VAL A 377 -37.93 -16.45 -17.41
C VAL A 377 -38.06 -15.01 -17.90
N GLY A 378 -36.97 -14.41 -18.39
CA GLY A 378 -37.02 -13.05 -18.92
C GLY A 378 -37.86 -12.90 -20.19
N VAL A 379 -37.83 -13.86 -21.13
CA VAL A 379 -38.76 -13.85 -22.28
C VAL A 379 -40.23 -13.97 -21.84
N SER A 380 -40.50 -14.76 -20.79
CA SER A 380 -41.86 -14.89 -20.25
C SER A 380 -42.35 -13.60 -19.58
N LEU A 381 -41.43 -12.78 -19.06
CA LEU A 381 -41.71 -11.48 -18.46
C LEU A 381 -41.99 -10.40 -19.51
N GLU A 382 -41.31 -10.40 -20.65
CA GLU A 382 -41.59 -9.48 -21.77
C GLU A 382 -43.03 -9.62 -22.29
N GLN A 383 -43.66 -10.79 -22.10
CA GLN A 383 -45.02 -11.09 -22.52
C GLN A 383 -46.08 -10.69 -21.47
N CYS A 384 -45.67 -10.35 -20.24
CA CYS A 384 -46.55 -9.87 -19.16
C CYS A 384 -46.32 -8.36 -18.95
N GLU A 385 -47.37 -7.55 -18.81
CA GLU A 385 -47.25 -6.08 -18.60
C GLU A 385 -46.74 -5.68 -17.18
N GLY A 386 -45.75 -6.40 -16.63
CA GLY A 386 -45.16 -6.16 -15.32
C GLY A 386 -43.75 -5.56 -15.42
N ASN A 387 -43.58 -4.29 -15.04
CA ASN A 387 -42.29 -3.58 -15.08
C ASN A 387 -41.37 -3.87 -13.88
N SER A 388 -41.55 -4.99 -13.16
CA SER A 388 -40.78 -5.33 -11.95
C SER A 388 -40.28 -6.77 -11.98
N PRO A 389 -39.05 -7.06 -11.50
CA PRO A 389 -38.52 -8.42 -11.44
C PRO A 389 -39.42 -9.33 -10.60
N THR A 390 -39.78 -10.50 -11.14
CA THR A 390 -40.56 -11.51 -10.40
C THR A 390 -39.65 -12.34 -9.48
N SER A 391 -40.25 -12.98 -8.48
CA SER A 391 -39.57 -13.97 -7.63
C SER A 391 -38.90 -15.08 -8.44
N GLU A 392 -39.48 -15.46 -9.58
CA GLU A 392 -38.88 -16.45 -10.50
C GLU A 392 -37.62 -15.92 -11.19
N MET A 393 -37.61 -14.66 -11.60
CA MET A 393 -36.42 -14.01 -12.19
C MET A 393 -35.32 -13.88 -11.15
N GLU A 394 -35.67 -13.42 -9.95
CA GLU A 394 -34.78 -13.33 -8.80
C GLU A 394 -34.09 -14.67 -8.49
N ASN A 395 -34.87 -15.76 -8.47
CA ASN A 395 -34.33 -17.10 -8.27
C ASN A 395 -33.41 -17.54 -9.42
N ALA A 396 -33.74 -17.23 -10.68
CA ALA A 396 -32.90 -17.57 -11.83
C ALA A 396 -31.58 -16.79 -11.84
N VAL A 397 -31.60 -15.49 -11.47
CA VAL A 397 -30.39 -14.68 -11.31
C VAL A 397 -29.50 -15.26 -10.21
N LEU A 398 -30.07 -15.60 -9.05
CA LEU A 398 -29.33 -16.22 -7.95
C LEU A 398 -28.76 -17.59 -8.32
N GLY A 399 -29.51 -18.43 -9.05
CA GLY A 399 -29.07 -19.73 -9.55
C GLY A 399 -27.85 -19.62 -10.46
N LEU A 400 -27.90 -18.69 -11.43
CA LEU A 400 -26.78 -18.44 -12.33
C LEU A 400 -25.54 -17.91 -11.60
N LEU A 401 -25.70 -16.93 -10.71
CA LEU A 401 -24.59 -16.40 -9.90
C LEU A 401 -24.00 -17.46 -8.96
N HIS A 402 -24.81 -18.41 -8.49
CA HIS A 402 -24.29 -19.52 -7.70
C HIS A 402 -23.47 -20.48 -8.55
N ALA A 403 -23.95 -20.84 -9.75
CA ALA A 403 -23.22 -21.70 -10.67
C ALA A 403 -21.88 -21.08 -11.12
N THR A 404 -21.82 -19.77 -11.36
CA THR A 404 -20.55 -19.08 -11.71
C THR A 404 -19.57 -19.06 -10.55
N ARG A 405 -20.05 -18.89 -9.31
CA ARG A 405 -19.21 -18.96 -8.11
C ARG A 405 -18.66 -20.36 -7.89
N ASP A 406 -19.47 -21.40 -8.09
CA ASP A 406 -19.02 -22.80 -7.98
C ASP A 406 -17.93 -23.09 -9.03
N LEU A 407 -18.12 -22.65 -10.28
CA LEU A 407 -17.10 -22.74 -11.33
C LEU A 407 -15.81 -22.00 -10.92
N LYS A 408 -15.93 -20.77 -10.40
CA LYS A 408 -14.79 -19.98 -9.91
C LYS A 408 -14.02 -20.72 -8.82
N GLN A 409 -14.72 -21.31 -7.84
CA GLN A 409 -14.11 -22.06 -6.75
C GLN A 409 -13.40 -23.31 -7.27
N GLN A 410 -13.98 -24.02 -8.23
CA GLN A 410 -13.36 -25.19 -8.82
C GLN A 410 -12.04 -24.84 -9.54
N LEU A 411 -12.02 -23.76 -10.32
CA LEU A 411 -10.81 -23.28 -11.00
C LEU A 411 -9.72 -22.84 -10.02
N GLN A 412 -10.12 -22.20 -8.92
CA GLN A 412 -9.19 -21.86 -7.83
C GLN A 412 -8.62 -23.12 -7.18
N GLN A 413 -9.45 -24.13 -6.91
CA GLN A 413 -9.01 -25.37 -6.30
C GLN A 413 -8.03 -26.14 -7.21
N THR A 414 -8.30 -26.21 -8.51
CA THR A 414 -7.39 -26.80 -9.51
C THR A 414 -6.03 -26.09 -9.53
N THR A 415 -6.02 -24.77 -9.49
CA THR A 415 -4.74 -24.02 -9.45
C THR A 415 -3.99 -24.23 -8.14
N ILE A 416 -4.72 -24.29 -7.01
CA ILE A 416 -4.12 -24.52 -5.69
C ILE A 416 -3.48 -25.91 -5.63
N GLU A 417 -4.10 -26.93 -6.23
CA GLU A 417 -3.52 -28.27 -6.33
C GLU A 417 -2.17 -28.23 -7.06
N GLN A 418 -2.12 -27.66 -8.27
CA GLN A 418 -0.86 -27.52 -9.02
C GLN A 418 0.18 -26.65 -8.29
N ALA A 419 -0.26 -25.59 -7.60
CA ALA A 419 0.61 -24.73 -6.81
C ALA A 419 1.23 -25.48 -5.61
N ASN A 420 0.59 -26.52 -5.08
CA ASN A 420 1.17 -27.34 -4.00
C ASN A 420 2.31 -28.24 -4.51
N ASP A 421 2.28 -28.63 -5.79
CA ASP A 421 3.33 -29.45 -6.41
C ASP A 421 4.53 -28.62 -6.87
N LEU A 422 4.33 -27.33 -7.12
CA LEU A 422 5.35 -26.37 -7.57
C LEU A 422 6.70 -26.44 -6.80
N PRO A 423 6.75 -26.55 -5.45
CA PRO A 423 8.03 -26.62 -4.74
C PRO A 423 8.89 -27.83 -5.13
N SER A 424 8.26 -28.93 -5.54
CA SER A 424 8.99 -30.12 -6.00
C SER A 424 9.64 -29.89 -7.36
N VAL A 425 8.90 -29.24 -8.28
CA VAL A 425 9.35 -28.89 -9.63
C VAL A 425 10.47 -27.87 -9.58
N VAL A 426 10.32 -26.84 -8.75
CA VAL A 426 11.36 -25.81 -8.52
C VAL A 426 12.65 -26.43 -7.99
N ARG A 427 12.55 -27.39 -7.06
CA ARG A 427 13.72 -28.10 -6.54
C ARG A 427 14.41 -28.94 -7.61
N ALA A 428 13.64 -29.72 -8.38
CA ALA A 428 14.18 -30.50 -9.48
C ALA A 428 14.87 -29.62 -10.54
N GLY A 429 14.28 -28.46 -10.87
CA GLY A 429 14.89 -27.48 -11.75
C GLY A 429 16.20 -26.91 -11.19
N HIS A 430 16.25 -26.57 -9.90
CA HIS A 430 17.49 -26.13 -9.25
C HIS A 430 18.59 -27.20 -9.30
N ASP A 431 18.25 -28.46 -9.00
CA ASP A 431 19.18 -29.57 -9.11
C ASP A 431 19.65 -29.76 -10.57
N MET A 432 18.78 -29.55 -11.56
CA MET A 432 19.14 -29.60 -12.97
C MET A 432 20.16 -28.54 -13.37
N VAL A 433 20.03 -27.31 -12.88
CA VAL A 433 21.02 -26.24 -13.12
C VAL A 433 22.40 -26.64 -12.61
N ASN A 434 22.45 -27.33 -11.47
CA ASN A 434 23.70 -27.86 -10.91
C ASN A 434 24.30 -28.96 -11.80
N VAL A 435 23.47 -29.84 -12.35
CA VAL A 435 23.89 -30.89 -13.30
C VAL A 435 24.41 -30.28 -14.61
N ILE A 436 23.67 -29.33 -15.20
CA ILE A 436 24.05 -28.61 -16.42
C ILE A 436 25.43 -27.99 -16.28
N ARG A 437 25.69 -27.32 -15.16
CA ARG A 437 26.98 -26.69 -14.87
C ARG A 437 28.15 -27.68 -14.82
N ASN A 438 27.95 -28.85 -14.22
CA ASN A 438 28.99 -29.88 -14.14
C ASN A 438 29.26 -30.52 -15.51
N ILE A 439 28.21 -30.77 -16.30
CA ILE A 439 28.33 -31.35 -17.65
C ILE A 439 29.00 -30.35 -18.61
N ALA A 440 28.64 -29.07 -18.53
CA ALA A 440 29.28 -28.02 -19.32
C ALA A 440 30.79 -27.95 -19.07
N LEU A 441 31.23 -28.08 -17.81
CA LEU A 441 32.66 -28.15 -17.46
C LEU A 441 33.34 -29.42 -17.96
N ALA A 442 32.62 -30.54 -18.02
CA ALA A 442 33.10 -31.80 -18.57
C ALA A 442 33.13 -31.82 -20.11
N THR A 443 32.59 -30.78 -20.77
CA THR A 443 32.53 -30.62 -22.24
C THR A 443 31.79 -31.73 -22.97
N ASP A 444 30.83 -32.39 -22.30
CA ASP A 444 30.00 -33.44 -22.89
C ASP A 444 28.74 -32.81 -23.51
N THR A 445 28.82 -32.51 -24.81
CA THR A 445 27.77 -31.77 -25.52
C THR A 445 26.48 -32.59 -25.69
N GLU A 446 26.57 -33.89 -25.93
CA GLU A 446 25.39 -34.73 -26.13
C GLU A 446 24.57 -34.85 -24.84
N ARG A 447 25.23 -35.04 -23.70
CA ARG A 447 24.54 -35.04 -22.40
C ARG A 447 24.04 -33.67 -22.00
N LEU A 448 24.69 -32.59 -22.46
CA LEU A 448 24.25 -31.23 -22.21
C LEU A 448 22.88 -30.97 -22.88
N GLU A 449 22.70 -31.39 -24.14
CA GLU A 449 21.42 -31.28 -24.84
C GLU A 449 20.31 -32.08 -24.13
N GLN A 450 20.58 -33.32 -23.72
CA GLN A 450 19.60 -34.12 -22.96
C GLN A 450 19.20 -33.46 -21.64
N CYS A 451 20.13 -32.79 -20.97
CA CYS A 451 19.83 -32.04 -19.75
C CYS A 451 19.09 -30.73 -20.05
N ALA A 452 19.35 -30.10 -21.20
CA ALA A 452 18.65 -28.92 -21.66
C ALA A 452 17.17 -29.22 -21.94
N ASP A 453 16.87 -30.31 -22.64
CA ASP A 453 15.49 -30.75 -22.91
C ASP A 453 14.72 -30.97 -21.61
N ARG A 454 15.29 -31.74 -20.68
CA ARG A 454 14.68 -31.99 -19.37
C ARG A 454 14.54 -30.72 -18.53
N PHE A 455 15.48 -29.79 -18.62
CA PHE A 455 15.36 -28.51 -17.94
C PHE A 455 14.24 -27.64 -18.54
N HIS A 456 14.09 -27.68 -19.87
CA HIS A 456 13.01 -27.01 -20.57
C HIS A 456 11.64 -27.56 -20.15
N GLU A 457 11.49 -28.87 -19.95
CA GLU A 457 10.27 -29.46 -19.39
C GLU A 457 9.90 -28.87 -18.02
N TYR A 458 10.89 -28.63 -17.14
CA TYR A 458 10.63 -27.95 -15.86
C TYR A 458 10.22 -26.49 -16.04
N ILE A 459 10.82 -25.78 -16.99
CA ILE A 459 10.43 -24.39 -17.33
C ILE A 459 8.97 -24.38 -17.78
N GLU A 460 8.59 -25.24 -18.72
CA GLU A 460 7.22 -25.32 -19.26
C GLU A 460 6.20 -25.68 -18.18
N HIS A 461 6.51 -26.63 -17.29
CA HIS A 461 5.65 -26.93 -16.15
C HIS A 461 5.44 -25.70 -15.26
N ILE A 462 6.49 -24.97 -14.92
CA ILE A 462 6.38 -23.79 -14.06
C ILE A 462 5.63 -22.66 -14.77
N LEU A 463 5.82 -22.47 -16.08
CA LEU A 463 5.09 -21.51 -16.89
C LEU A 463 3.59 -21.83 -16.91
N GLU A 464 3.22 -23.11 -16.98
CA GLU A 464 1.83 -23.56 -16.93
C GLU A 464 1.18 -23.20 -15.59
N VAL A 465 1.87 -23.41 -14.47
CA VAL A 465 1.40 -22.99 -13.14
C VAL A 465 1.25 -21.45 -13.09
N CYS A 466 2.22 -20.69 -13.61
CA CYS A 466 2.15 -19.23 -13.66
C CYS A 466 0.95 -18.73 -14.48
N LYS A 467 0.64 -19.39 -15.60
CA LYS A 467 -0.54 -19.11 -16.43
C LYS A 467 -1.81 -19.27 -15.60
N LEU A 468 -2.00 -20.41 -14.93
CA LEU A 468 -3.20 -20.64 -14.11
C LEU A 468 -3.32 -19.64 -12.95
N LEU A 469 -2.22 -19.36 -12.24
CA LEU A 469 -2.16 -18.34 -11.20
C LEU A 469 -2.64 -16.97 -11.71
N ARG A 470 -2.25 -16.58 -12.93
CA ARG A 470 -2.70 -15.35 -13.58
C ARG A 470 -4.20 -15.37 -13.87
N HIS A 471 -4.79 -16.51 -14.25
CA HIS A 471 -6.24 -16.60 -14.52
C HIS A 471 -7.11 -16.45 -13.27
N ILE A 472 -6.61 -16.88 -12.11
CA ILE A 472 -7.36 -16.85 -10.83
C ILE A 472 -6.99 -15.67 -9.91
N ALA A 473 -5.97 -14.90 -10.26
CA ALA A 473 -5.51 -13.76 -9.46
C ALA A 473 -6.67 -12.81 -9.11
N PRO A 474 -6.90 -12.51 -7.82
CA PRO A 474 -8.07 -11.74 -7.40
C PRO A 474 -7.89 -10.22 -7.51
N THR A 475 -6.65 -9.73 -7.64
CA THR A 475 -6.33 -8.29 -7.76
C THR A 475 -5.46 -8.02 -8.99
N ASP A 476 -5.54 -6.81 -9.53
CA ASP A 476 -4.71 -6.39 -10.67
C ASP A 476 -3.22 -6.48 -10.36
N ASN A 477 -2.80 -6.17 -9.12
CA ASN A 477 -1.41 -6.29 -8.71
C ASN A 477 -0.89 -7.73 -8.82
N LEU A 478 -1.67 -8.70 -8.34
CA LEU A 478 -1.29 -10.11 -8.41
C LEU A 478 -1.35 -10.63 -9.85
N GLN A 479 -2.34 -10.20 -10.63
CA GLN A 479 -2.46 -10.55 -12.04
C GLN A 479 -1.23 -10.07 -12.84
N VAL A 480 -0.84 -8.81 -12.65
CA VAL A 480 0.35 -8.21 -13.27
C VAL A 480 1.62 -8.92 -12.81
N SER A 481 1.75 -9.19 -11.51
CA SER A 481 2.91 -9.90 -10.95
C SER A 481 3.05 -11.29 -11.57
N ALA A 482 1.98 -12.08 -11.64
CA ALA A 482 1.99 -13.39 -12.30
C ALA A 482 2.37 -13.30 -13.79
N LYS A 483 1.82 -12.32 -14.51
CA LYS A 483 2.13 -12.07 -15.93
C LYS A 483 3.62 -11.80 -16.15
N TYR A 484 4.23 -10.89 -15.38
CA TYR A 484 5.63 -10.53 -15.59
C TYR A 484 6.59 -11.60 -15.08
N THR A 485 6.24 -12.33 -14.03
CA THR A 485 7.00 -13.51 -13.60
C THR A 485 7.00 -14.58 -14.69
N GLU A 486 5.86 -14.87 -15.31
CA GLU A 486 5.74 -15.79 -16.46
C GLU A 486 6.62 -15.34 -17.64
N ILE A 487 6.50 -14.07 -18.05
CA ILE A 487 7.28 -13.50 -19.17
C ILE A 487 8.79 -13.59 -18.89
N ASN A 488 9.21 -13.19 -17.68
CA ASN A 488 10.62 -13.18 -17.31
C ASN A 488 11.19 -14.60 -17.27
N LEU A 489 10.43 -15.58 -16.75
CA LEU A 489 10.83 -16.98 -16.74
C LEU A 489 11.01 -17.54 -18.16
N ARG A 490 10.04 -17.27 -19.05
CA ARG A 490 10.09 -17.71 -20.45
C ARG A 490 11.33 -17.18 -21.18
N ILE A 491 11.79 -15.98 -20.83
CA ILE A 491 12.92 -15.33 -21.48
C ILE A 491 14.25 -15.74 -20.86
N TYR A 492 14.39 -15.68 -19.54
CA TYR A 492 15.66 -15.90 -18.86
C TYR A 492 15.94 -17.37 -18.51
N GLY A 493 14.91 -18.21 -18.36
CA GLY A 493 15.08 -19.63 -18.07
C GLY A 493 16.00 -20.33 -19.08
N PRO A 494 15.72 -20.25 -20.40
CA PRO A 494 16.58 -20.86 -21.44
C PRO A 494 18.01 -20.31 -21.49
N GLN A 495 18.24 -19.11 -20.95
CA GLN A 495 19.55 -18.47 -21.01
C GLN A 495 20.60 -19.15 -20.11
N VAL A 496 20.18 -19.95 -19.13
CA VAL A 496 21.08 -20.80 -18.33
C VAL A 496 21.77 -21.84 -19.22
N VAL A 497 21.00 -22.53 -20.06
CA VAL A 497 21.52 -23.52 -21.02
C VAL A 497 22.39 -22.84 -22.06
N THR A 498 21.96 -21.68 -22.57
CA THR A 498 22.74 -20.86 -23.52
C THR A 498 24.11 -20.47 -22.94
N ALA A 499 24.15 -20.06 -21.67
CA ALA A 499 25.41 -19.78 -20.97
C ALA A 499 26.26 -21.05 -20.78
N ALA A 500 25.62 -22.20 -20.54
CA ALA A 500 26.30 -23.49 -20.41
C ALA A 500 26.97 -23.94 -21.73
N HIS A 501 26.36 -23.70 -22.88
CA HIS A 501 27.01 -23.93 -24.19
C HIS A 501 28.26 -23.06 -24.37
N THR A 502 28.21 -21.79 -23.96
CA THR A 502 29.39 -20.91 -24.00
C THR A 502 30.53 -21.50 -23.16
N LEU A 503 30.20 -22.04 -21.98
CA LEU A 503 31.19 -22.67 -21.10
C LEU A 503 31.71 -23.99 -21.68
N SER A 504 30.88 -24.82 -22.31
CA SER A 504 31.33 -26.10 -22.90
C SER A 504 32.28 -25.88 -24.08
N LEU A 505 32.07 -24.81 -24.86
CA LEU A 505 32.99 -24.41 -25.93
C LEU A 505 34.30 -23.80 -25.39
N HIS A 506 34.26 -23.22 -24.19
CA HIS A 506 35.40 -22.51 -23.58
C HIS A 506 35.60 -22.91 -22.10
N PRO A 507 35.92 -24.19 -21.80
CA PRO A 507 35.89 -24.74 -20.43
C PRO A 507 36.92 -24.11 -19.48
N THR A 508 38.02 -23.56 -20.01
CA THR A 508 39.07 -22.88 -19.23
C THR A 508 38.78 -21.40 -19.00
N SER A 509 37.72 -20.85 -19.62
CA SER A 509 37.37 -19.44 -19.53
C SER A 509 36.65 -19.13 -18.21
N LYS A 510 37.37 -18.51 -17.27
CA LYS A 510 36.77 -18.00 -16.01
C LYS A 510 35.58 -17.09 -16.26
N ILE A 511 35.63 -16.27 -17.30
CA ILE A 511 34.56 -15.34 -17.68
C ILE A 511 33.30 -16.08 -18.15
N ALA A 512 33.46 -17.20 -18.88
CA ALA A 512 32.32 -17.99 -19.32
C ALA A 512 31.66 -18.72 -18.13
N LYS A 513 32.48 -19.15 -17.16
CA LYS A 513 32.00 -19.73 -15.91
C LYS A 513 31.23 -18.70 -15.07
N GLU A 514 31.80 -17.50 -14.87
CA GLU A 514 31.13 -16.37 -14.21
C GLU A 514 29.78 -16.05 -14.88
N ASN A 515 29.73 -16.10 -16.21
CA ASN A 515 28.48 -15.85 -16.96
C ASN A 515 27.41 -16.88 -16.66
N LEU A 516 27.74 -18.17 -16.69
CA LEU A 516 26.80 -19.24 -16.31
C LEU A 516 26.32 -19.08 -14.86
N GLU A 517 27.21 -18.73 -13.94
CA GLU A 517 26.85 -18.46 -12.54
C GLU A 517 25.82 -17.33 -12.42
N VAL A 518 26.02 -16.21 -13.12
CA VAL A 518 25.09 -15.07 -13.11
C VAL A 518 23.70 -15.43 -13.67
N PHE A 519 23.63 -16.26 -14.73
CA PHE A 519 22.33 -16.73 -15.25
C PHE A 519 21.68 -17.78 -14.33
N ALA A 520 22.47 -18.60 -13.62
CA ALA A 520 21.96 -19.51 -12.61
C ALA A 520 21.40 -18.77 -11.38
N ASP A 521 22.04 -17.68 -10.95
CA ASP A 521 21.53 -16.81 -9.89
C ASP A 521 20.22 -16.13 -10.32
N MET A 522 20.15 -15.69 -11.58
CA MET A 522 18.91 -15.14 -12.16
C MET A 522 17.78 -16.18 -12.16
N TRP A 523 18.06 -17.43 -12.53
CA TRP A 523 17.10 -18.53 -12.40
C TRP A 523 16.58 -18.67 -10.96
N GLN A 524 17.47 -18.67 -9.97
CA GLN A 524 17.08 -18.76 -8.56
C GLN A 524 16.19 -17.58 -8.13
N ALA A 525 16.51 -16.35 -8.58
CA ALA A 525 15.68 -15.18 -8.32
C ALA A 525 14.29 -15.31 -8.95
N LEU A 526 14.18 -15.83 -10.18
CA LEU A 526 12.89 -16.09 -10.83
C LEU A 526 12.08 -17.14 -10.08
N MET A 527 12.71 -18.22 -9.61
CA MET A 527 12.03 -19.25 -8.81
C MET A 527 11.50 -18.70 -7.49
N SER A 528 12.25 -17.78 -6.86
CA SER A 528 11.78 -17.06 -5.68
C SER A 528 10.54 -16.22 -5.99
N ASP A 529 10.51 -15.52 -7.12
CA ASP A 529 9.35 -14.71 -7.52
C ASP A 529 8.13 -15.57 -7.84
N VAL A 530 8.31 -16.66 -8.60
CA VAL A 530 7.26 -17.64 -8.91
C VAL A 530 6.64 -18.16 -7.61
N THR A 531 7.47 -18.58 -6.66
CA THR A 531 7.03 -19.09 -5.37
C THR A 531 6.28 -18.02 -4.56
N ALA A 532 6.79 -16.77 -4.56
CA ALA A 532 6.18 -15.66 -3.86
C ALA A 532 4.80 -15.30 -4.44
N VAL A 533 4.70 -15.18 -5.77
CA VAL A 533 3.42 -14.89 -6.44
C VAL A 533 2.43 -16.03 -6.25
N SER A 534 2.88 -17.28 -6.38
CA SER A 534 2.05 -18.46 -6.11
C SER A 534 1.45 -18.41 -4.70
N LYS A 535 2.28 -18.17 -3.69
CA LYS A 535 1.84 -18.03 -2.31
C LYS A 535 0.85 -16.88 -2.12
N ASP A 536 1.19 -15.68 -2.62
CA ASP A 536 0.35 -14.49 -2.45
C ASP A 536 -1.03 -14.66 -3.15
N VAL A 537 -1.08 -15.30 -4.32
CA VAL A 537 -2.35 -15.64 -5.02
C VAL A 537 -3.15 -16.68 -4.26
N VAL A 538 -2.53 -17.79 -3.83
CA VAL A 538 -3.21 -18.86 -3.09
C VAL A 538 -3.78 -18.34 -1.76
N GLU A 539 -3.02 -17.51 -1.04
CA GLU A 539 -3.49 -16.87 0.19
C GLU A 539 -4.68 -15.94 -0.07
N ALA A 540 -4.60 -15.12 -1.11
CA ALA A 540 -5.68 -14.22 -1.49
C ALA A 540 -6.96 -14.98 -1.91
N CYS A 541 -6.84 -16.10 -2.62
CA CYS A 541 -7.99 -16.96 -2.95
C CYS A 541 -8.64 -17.61 -1.71
N ARG A 542 -7.87 -17.89 -0.66
CA ARG A 542 -8.38 -18.43 0.62
C ARG A 542 -9.04 -17.37 1.51
N GLY A 543 -9.24 -16.14 1.01
CA GLY A 543 -9.78 -15.02 1.80
C GLY A 543 -8.81 -14.48 2.85
N ARG A 544 -7.56 -14.96 2.87
CA ARG A 544 -6.48 -14.35 3.62
C ARG A 544 -5.82 -13.34 2.70
N VAL A 545 -6.44 -12.18 2.53
CA VAL A 545 -5.77 -11.05 1.88
C VAL A 545 -4.50 -10.79 2.69
N PRO A 546 -3.30 -10.99 2.14
CA PRO A 546 -2.10 -10.50 2.78
C PRO A 546 -2.28 -8.99 2.73
N ASP A 547 -2.62 -8.38 3.86
CA ASP A 547 -2.72 -6.94 4.00
C ASP A 547 -1.28 -6.38 3.96
N LYS A 548 -0.58 -6.57 2.83
CA LYS A 548 0.54 -5.74 2.41
C LYS A 548 -0.05 -4.42 1.90
N GLN A 549 -0.91 -3.79 2.70
CA GLN A 549 -1.11 -2.36 2.57
C GLN A 549 0.26 -1.76 2.84
N VAL A 550 0.84 -1.21 1.77
CA VAL A 550 2.04 -0.39 1.79
C VAL A 550 1.93 0.51 3.00
N TYR A 551 2.73 0.22 4.02
CA TYR A 551 2.76 0.97 5.25
C TYR A 551 3.04 2.41 4.86
N MET A 552 2.02 3.26 4.99
CA MET A 552 2.15 4.66 4.62
C MET A 552 3.21 5.25 5.54
N SER A 553 4.35 5.60 4.94
CA SER A 553 5.52 6.30 5.49
C SER A 553 6.57 5.51 6.28
N LEU A 554 7.48 4.83 5.58
CA LEU A 554 8.93 4.84 5.91
C LEU A 554 9.77 4.76 4.59
N PRO A 555 10.74 5.67 4.34
CA PRO A 555 11.62 5.61 3.17
C PRO A 555 13.00 4.95 3.43
N ARG A 556 13.59 4.44 2.33
CA ARG A 556 14.97 3.96 2.08
C ARG A 556 15.53 2.77 2.93
N PRO A 557 16.11 1.74 2.27
CA PRO A 557 16.65 0.52 2.94
C PRO A 557 17.73 0.73 4.02
N GLY A 558 18.43 1.87 4.03
CA GLY A 558 19.53 2.13 4.97
C GLY A 558 19.13 2.76 6.31
N GLU A 559 18.04 3.54 6.34
CA GLU A 559 17.61 4.28 7.54
C GLU A 559 16.69 3.41 8.43
N GLN A 560 15.95 2.49 7.82
CA GLN A 560 15.05 1.54 8.48
C GLN A 560 15.79 0.55 9.42
N ALA A 561 17.06 0.26 9.16
CA ALA A 561 17.87 -0.65 9.98
C ALA A 561 18.11 -0.14 11.42
N LYS A 562 18.21 1.18 11.61
CA LYS A 562 18.43 1.78 12.94
C LYS A 562 17.18 1.66 13.82
N ILE A 563 16.02 1.98 13.25
CA ILE A 563 14.72 1.87 13.93
C ILE A 563 14.41 0.41 14.24
N ALA A 564 14.65 -0.50 13.28
CA ALA A 564 14.46 -1.94 13.48
C ALA A 564 15.35 -2.50 14.61
N LYS A 565 16.61 -2.04 14.71
CA LYS A 565 17.51 -2.40 15.81
C LYS A 565 16.97 -1.92 17.16
N ALA A 566 16.56 -0.66 17.26
CA ALA A 566 16.00 -0.09 18.47
C ALA A 566 14.69 -0.79 18.89
N GLY A 567 13.83 -1.11 17.91
CA GLY A 567 12.63 -1.90 18.12
C GLY A 567 12.92 -3.30 18.64
N LEU A 568 13.94 -3.99 18.09
CA LEU A 568 14.34 -5.31 18.56
C LEU A 568 14.88 -5.27 20.00
N GLU A 569 15.71 -4.28 20.33
CA GLU A 569 16.19 -4.06 21.70
C GLU A 569 15.02 -3.80 22.67
N MET A 570 14.04 -2.99 22.25
CA MET A 570 12.81 -2.76 23.02
C MET A 570 12.03 -4.08 23.26
N LYS A 571 11.93 -4.96 22.26
CA LYS A 571 11.30 -6.28 22.40
C LYS A 571 12.01 -7.18 23.41
N LEU A 572 13.34 -7.16 23.43
CA LEU A 572 14.11 -7.94 24.42
C LEU A 572 13.79 -7.46 25.84
N ILE A 573 13.74 -6.15 26.07
CA ILE A 573 13.36 -5.57 27.37
C ILE A 573 11.92 -5.94 27.74
N THR A 574 10.98 -5.89 26.81
CA THR A 574 9.59 -6.38 27.01
C THR A 574 9.58 -7.84 27.48
N SER A 575 10.32 -8.72 26.80
CA SER A 575 10.39 -10.14 27.16
C SER A 575 11.00 -10.38 28.54
N GLU A 576 12.04 -9.62 28.90
CA GLU A 576 12.65 -9.68 30.23
C GLU A 576 11.68 -9.19 31.31
N MET A 577 10.94 -8.12 31.04
CA MET A 577 9.97 -7.57 31.97
C MET A 577 8.77 -8.51 32.16
N ASP A 578 8.28 -9.16 31.09
CA ASP A 578 7.21 -10.15 31.19
C ASP A 578 7.64 -11.34 32.06
N ALA A 579 8.84 -11.91 31.80
CA ALA A 579 9.41 -12.99 32.60
C ALA A 579 9.62 -12.57 34.06
N GLU A 580 10.03 -11.32 34.31
CA GLU A 580 10.14 -10.80 35.67
C GLU A 580 8.77 -10.71 36.35
N THR A 581 7.71 -10.27 35.65
CA THR A 581 6.36 -10.22 36.22
C THR A 581 5.73 -11.58 36.48
N GLU A 582 6.13 -12.63 35.75
CA GLU A 582 5.69 -14.02 35.98
C GLU A 582 6.23 -14.58 37.30
N LYS A 583 7.46 -14.26 37.69
CA LYS A 583 8.04 -14.67 38.99
C LYS A 583 7.22 -14.19 40.19
N TRP A 584 6.53 -13.06 40.04
CA TRP A 584 5.65 -12.53 41.09
C TRP A 584 4.35 -13.33 41.21
N GLN A 585 3.94 -14.03 40.16
CA GLN A 585 2.74 -14.87 40.14
C GLN A 585 3.00 -16.22 40.81
N GLU A 586 4.19 -16.79 40.65
CA GLU A 586 4.55 -18.08 41.27
C GLU A 586 4.74 -18.02 42.80
N SER A 587 4.87 -16.82 43.38
CA SER A 587 5.29 -16.60 44.77
C SER A 587 4.14 -16.44 45.79
N GLY A 588 2.86 -16.49 45.39
CA GLY A 588 1.73 -16.29 46.31
C GLY A 588 0.39 -16.85 45.80
N SER A 589 -0.48 -17.30 46.71
CA SER A 589 -1.76 -17.95 46.40
C SER A 589 -2.70 -17.10 45.54
N ALA A 590 -3.33 -17.73 44.54
CA ALA A 590 -4.24 -17.23 43.51
C ALA A 590 -5.34 -16.19 43.88
N ALA A 591 -5.61 -15.94 45.16
CA ALA A 591 -6.58 -14.94 45.61
C ALA A 591 -5.99 -13.52 45.82
N LEU A 592 -4.66 -13.37 45.79
CA LEU A 592 -3.96 -12.07 45.89
C LEU A 592 -3.48 -11.54 44.52
N GLU A 593 -3.65 -12.31 43.45
CA GLU A 593 -3.04 -12.09 42.13
C GLU A 593 -3.68 -10.95 41.30
N GLU A 594 -4.94 -10.59 41.55
CA GLU A 594 -5.63 -9.54 40.76
C GLU A 594 -5.29 -8.09 41.18
N ASN A 595 -4.60 -7.89 42.30
CA ASN A 595 -4.46 -6.57 42.94
C ASN A 595 -3.03 -6.01 43.01
N ASN A 596 -2.05 -6.61 42.33
CA ASN A 596 -0.72 -6.02 42.23
C ASN A 596 -0.67 -4.94 41.14
N ASP A 597 -0.92 -3.70 41.56
CA ASP A 597 -0.90 -2.53 40.67
C ASP A 597 0.46 -2.32 39.98
N ILE A 598 1.59 -2.72 40.58
CA ILE A 598 2.91 -2.61 39.94
C ILE A 598 3.00 -3.59 38.76
N VAL A 599 2.65 -4.86 38.99
CA VAL A 599 2.70 -5.92 37.95
C VAL A 599 1.71 -5.63 36.83
N LYS A 600 0.47 -5.21 37.15
CA LYS A 600 -0.53 -4.87 36.15
C LYS A 600 -0.07 -3.75 35.23
N ARG A 601 0.52 -2.69 35.80
CA ARG A 601 1.03 -1.55 35.04
C ARG A 601 2.27 -1.91 34.23
N ALA A 602 3.16 -2.74 34.77
CA ALA A 602 4.28 -3.29 34.02
C ALA A 602 3.79 -4.09 32.80
N LYS A 603 2.87 -5.05 32.96
CA LYS A 603 2.30 -5.82 31.83
C LYS A 603 1.62 -4.94 30.78
N ASN A 604 0.88 -3.91 31.21
CA ASN A 604 0.30 -2.93 30.27
C ASN A 604 1.38 -2.20 29.47
N MET A 605 2.44 -1.71 30.13
CA MET A 605 3.57 -1.08 29.46
C MET A 605 4.28 -2.05 28.50
N SER A 606 4.42 -3.32 28.88
CA SER A 606 4.96 -4.40 28.03
C SER A 606 4.19 -4.54 26.72
N SER A 607 2.87 -4.67 26.82
CA SER A 607 1.97 -4.82 25.67
C SER A 607 2.02 -3.60 24.74
N MET A 608 2.09 -2.40 25.32
CA MET A 608 2.21 -1.16 24.54
C MET A 608 3.56 -1.06 23.82
N ALA A 609 4.67 -1.34 24.50
CA ALA A 609 6.01 -1.36 23.90
C ALA A 609 6.13 -2.44 22.81
N PHE A 610 5.52 -3.61 23.01
CA PHE A 610 5.46 -4.67 22.00
C PHE A 610 4.72 -4.21 20.74
N SER A 611 3.59 -3.51 20.89
CA SER A 611 2.84 -2.94 19.77
C SER A 611 3.68 -1.93 18.98
N MET A 612 4.48 -1.10 19.67
CA MET A 612 5.41 -0.17 19.05
C MET A 612 6.59 -0.89 18.37
N TYR A 613 7.04 -2.04 18.88
CA TYR A 613 8.02 -2.89 18.19
C TYR A 613 7.44 -3.45 16.90
N GLN A 614 6.23 -4.01 16.93
CA GLN A 614 5.56 -4.55 15.74
C GLN A 614 5.42 -3.47 14.65
N PHE A 615 5.11 -2.23 15.05
CA PHE A 615 5.10 -1.08 14.15
C PHE A 615 6.44 -0.89 13.42
N THR A 616 7.59 -1.05 14.09
CA THR A 616 8.90 -0.93 13.42
C THR A 616 9.15 -1.98 12.35
N ARG A 617 8.38 -3.07 12.37
CA ARG A 617 8.39 -4.16 11.38
C ARG A 617 7.27 -4.06 10.34
N GLY A 618 6.38 -3.09 10.45
CA GLY A 618 5.16 -3.02 9.63
C GLY A 618 4.12 -4.09 9.99
N GLU A 619 4.17 -4.62 11.21
CA GLU A 619 3.27 -5.63 11.74
C GLU A 619 2.40 -5.03 12.87
N GLY A 620 1.34 -5.71 13.31
CA GLY A 620 0.57 -5.35 14.50
C GLY A 620 -0.59 -4.38 14.29
N ALA A 621 -1.13 -3.84 15.39
CA ALA A 621 -2.37 -3.07 15.40
C ALA A 621 -2.20 -1.58 15.06
N LEU A 622 -0.99 -1.04 15.27
CA LEU A 622 -0.66 0.33 14.89
C LEU A 622 -0.45 0.35 13.36
N LYS A 623 -1.11 1.25 12.63
CA LYS A 623 -1.07 1.29 11.17
C LYS A 623 -0.47 2.57 10.61
N THR A 624 -0.44 3.63 11.42
CA THR A 624 0.02 4.96 11.02
C THR A 624 1.03 5.51 12.02
N THR A 625 1.88 6.43 11.57
CA THR A 625 2.80 7.18 12.46
C THR A 625 2.03 7.95 13.55
N GLN A 626 0.80 8.36 13.27
CA GLN A 626 -0.08 8.96 14.27
C GLN A 626 -0.53 7.95 15.33
N ASP A 627 -0.79 6.69 14.96
CA ASP A 627 -1.10 5.63 15.92
C ASP A 627 0.11 5.38 16.83
N LEU A 628 1.33 5.36 16.27
CA LEU A 628 2.56 5.26 17.05
C LEU A 628 2.69 6.40 18.06
N PHE A 629 2.47 7.64 17.64
CA PHE A 629 2.54 8.81 18.52
C PHE A 629 1.48 8.73 19.62
N THR A 630 0.25 8.40 19.28
CA THR A 630 -0.84 8.22 20.25
C THR A 630 -0.50 7.10 21.25
N GLN A 631 0.08 5.99 20.77
CA GLN A 631 0.53 4.90 21.62
C GLN A 631 1.65 5.33 22.57
N ALA A 632 2.59 6.15 22.11
CA ALA A 632 3.67 6.69 22.93
C ALA A 632 3.15 7.65 24.02
N GLU A 633 2.08 8.41 23.76
CA GLU A 633 1.40 9.21 24.79
C GLU A 633 0.79 8.32 25.87
N TYR A 634 0.06 7.27 25.48
CA TYR A 634 -0.50 6.32 26.44
C TYR A 634 0.59 5.58 27.23
N PHE A 635 1.70 5.24 26.59
CA PHE A 635 2.86 4.64 27.26
C PHE A 635 3.44 5.58 28.32
N ALA A 636 3.62 6.86 28.00
CA ALA A 636 4.10 7.88 28.93
C ALA A 636 3.13 8.11 30.10
N GLU A 637 1.82 8.09 29.86
CA GLU A 637 0.81 8.17 30.91
C GLU A 637 0.86 6.97 31.86
N GLU A 638 1.00 5.76 31.34
CA GLU A 638 1.06 4.55 32.15
C GLU A 638 2.35 4.50 32.99
N ALA A 639 3.47 4.96 32.43
CA ALA A 639 4.74 5.13 33.17
C ALA A 639 4.60 6.09 34.36
N ASN A 640 3.90 7.22 34.17
CA ASN A 640 3.59 8.14 35.27
C ASN A 640 2.73 7.50 36.35
N ARG A 641 1.77 6.65 35.97
CA ARG A 641 0.94 5.93 36.93
C ARG A 641 1.74 4.87 37.69
N LEU A 642 2.64 4.14 37.02
CA LEU A 642 3.57 3.21 37.67
C LEU A 642 4.47 3.96 38.67
N TYR A 643 5.05 5.10 38.28
CA TYR A 643 5.90 5.90 39.15
C TYR A 643 5.22 6.24 40.49
N LYS A 644 3.95 6.66 40.45
CA LYS A 644 3.18 6.99 41.67
C LYS A 644 2.99 5.77 42.59
N VAL A 645 2.64 4.62 42.00
CA VAL A 645 2.44 3.36 42.76
C VAL A 645 3.76 2.91 43.38
N VAL A 646 4.85 2.91 42.61
CA VAL A 646 6.17 2.51 43.11
C VAL A 646 6.70 3.49 44.16
N ARG A 647 6.43 4.80 44.02
CA ARG A 647 6.80 5.79 45.03
C ARG A 647 6.09 5.50 46.35
N GLN A 648 4.81 5.14 46.31
CA GLN A 648 4.06 4.72 47.50
C GLN A 648 4.64 3.43 48.11
N PHE A 649 4.95 2.43 47.28
CA PHE A 649 5.61 1.20 47.71
C PHE A 649 6.95 1.47 48.40
N SER A 650 7.75 2.41 47.88
CA SER A 650 9.07 2.76 48.43
C SER A 650 9.02 3.24 49.90
N TYR A 651 7.89 3.78 50.36
CA TYR A 651 7.73 4.18 51.77
C TYR A 651 7.66 2.98 52.71
N GLN A 652 7.22 1.83 52.22
CA GLN A 652 7.13 0.59 52.99
C GLN A 652 8.46 -0.17 53.04
N VAL A 653 9.37 0.10 52.09
CA VAL A 653 10.69 -0.53 52.07
C VAL A 653 11.54 0.04 53.20
N PRO A 654 12.15 -0.79 54.07
CA PRO A 654 13.09 -0.33 55.08
C PRO A 654 14.33 0.34 54.44
N GLY A 655 14.98 1.25 55.18
CA GLY A 655 16.22 1.90 54.74
C GLY A 655 17.31 0.87 54.45
N SER A 656 17.54 0.58 53.18
CA SER A 656 18.46 -0.46 52.71
C SER A 656 19.14 -0.02 51.41
N THR A 657 20.21 -0.72 51.03
CA THR A 657 20.87 -0.51 49.73
C THR A 657 19.90 -0.69 48.56
N HIS A 658 18.93 -1.61 48.68
CA HIS A 658 17.95 -1.92 47.65
C HIS A 658 16.89 -0.81 47.54
N LYS A 659 16.51 -0.18 48.67
CA LYS A 659 15.67 1.03 48.65
C LYS A 659 16.37 2.20 47.96
N LYS A 660 17.67 2.37 48.22
CA LYS A 660 18.46 3.44 47.59
C LYS A 660 18.52 3.24 46.07
N GLU A 661 18.83 2.03 45.62
CA GLU A 661 18.84 1.65 44.21
C GLU A 661 17.46 1.79 43.54
N LEU A 662 16.38 1.42 44.25
CA LEU A 662 15.01 1.61 43.77
C LEU A 662 14.71 3.08 43.52
N LEU A 663 15.05 3.96 44.46
CA LEU A 663 14.80 5.39 44.34
C LEU A 663 15.69 6.03 43.27
N GLU A 664 16.96 5.63 43.15
CA GLU A 664 17.87 6.10 42.10
C GLU A 664 17.33 5.80 40.68
N ASN A 665 16.75 4.62 40.47
CA ASN A 665 16.12 4.29 39.19
C ASN A 665 14.75 4.98 39.02
N LEU A 666 13.94 5.03 40.07
CA LEU A 666 12.60 5.62 40.03
C LEU A 666 12.64 7.13 39.76
N ASP A 667 13.59 7.86 40.33
CA ASP A 667 13.71 9.32 40.17
C ASP A 667 14.12 9.73 38.74
N ARG A 668 14.57 8.79 37.91
CA ARG A 668 14.85 9.02 36.49
C ARG A 668 13.59 8.92 35.60
N VAL A 669 12.56 8.22 36.05
CA VAL A 669 11.33 7.96 35.25
C VAL A 669 10.63 9.26 34.82
N PRO A 670 10.41 10.27 35.68
CA PRO A 670 9.77 11.52 35.27
C PRO A 670 10.49 12.23 34.13
N THR A 671 11.83 12.20 34.11
CA THR A 671 12.65 12.83 33.06
C THR A 671 12.43 12.16 31.71
N TYR A 672 12.46 10.83 31.65
CA TYR A 672 12.21 10.09 30.41
C TYR A 672 10.77 10.24 29.91
N VAL A 673 9.80 10.31 30.83
CA VAL A 673 8.41 10.58 30.50
C VAL A 673 8.23 11.98 29.90
N GLN A 674 8.87 13.00 30.48
CA GLN A 674 8.84 14.36 29.94
C GLN A 674 9.50 14.47 28.57
N GLN A 675 10.65 13.78 28.36
CA GLN A 675 11.31 13.70 27.06
C GLN A 675 10.38 13.09 26.00
N LEU A 676 9.80 11.93 26.29
CA LEU A 676 8.88 11.26 25.37
C LEU A 676 7.65 12.13 25.05
N GLN A 677 7.04 12.75 26.07
CA GLN A 677 5.89 13.63 25.86
C GLN A 677 6.24 14.88 25.04
N PHE A 678 7.43 15.45 25.24
CA PHE A 678 7.89 16.61 24.46
C PHE A 678 8.07 16.22 22.99
N THR A 679 8.77 15.12 22.73
CA THR A 679 9.01 14.62 21.37
C THR A 679 7.71 14.29 20.65
N VAL A 680 6.75 13.65 21.31
CA VAL A 680 5.45 13.30 20.71
C VAL A 680 4.58 14.54 20.45
N LYS A 681 4.59 15.55 21.33
CA LYS A 681 3.80 16.78 21.17
C LYS A 681 4.38 17.76 20.16
N ASN A 682 5.66 17.66 19.83
CA ASN A 682 6.28 18.54 18.84
C ASN A 682 5.71 18.28 17.44
N PRO A 683 5.03 19.25 16.81
CA PRO A 683 4.54 19.08 15.46
C PRO A 683 5.72 18.93 14.50
N THR A 684 5.59 18.04 13.53
CA THR A 684 6.61 17.84 12.48
C THR A 684 5.94 17.87 11.12
N VAL A 685 6.51 18.64 10.20
CA VAL A 685 6.02 18.77 8.82
C VAL A 685 7.06 18.22 7.86
N GLY A 686 6.65 17.31 6.97
CA GLY A 686 7.51 16.71 5.95
C GLY A 686 8.09 15.35 6.36
N LYS A 687 8.31 14.47 5.35
CA LYS A 687 8.67 13.05 5.54
C LYS A 687 9.94 12.84 6.36
N ALA A 688 10.99 13.63 6.13
CA ALA A 688 12.26 13.51 6.84
C ALA A 688 12.14 13.85 8.33
N ALA A 689 11.44 14.96 8.66
CA ALA A 689 11.22 15.36 10.05
C ALA A 689 10.32 14.37 10.80
N THR A 690 9.27 13.86 10.14
CA THR A 690 8.41 12.81 10.71
C THR A 690 9.22 11.54 10.98
N PHE A 691 10.14 11.15 10.08
CA PHE A 691 11.01 10.00 10.29
C PHE A 691 11.94 10.17 11.50
N THR A 692 12.62 11.31 11.60
CA THR A 692 13.46 11.63 12.77
C THR A 692 12.65 11.59 14.06
N LYS A 693 11.41 12.07 14.04
CA LYS A 693 10.51 11.98 15.19
C LYS A 693 10.13 10.54 15.52
N VAL A 694 9.83 9.71 14.53
CA VAL A 694 9.56 8.28 14.75
C VAL A 694 10.77 7.58 15.38
N ASP A 695 11.98 7.81 14.86
CA ASP A 695 13.21 7.25 15.45
C ASP A 695 13.39 7.70 16.90
N ASN A 696 13.26 9.00 17.17
CA ASN A 696 13.35 9.55 18.53
C ASN A 696 12.30 8.95 19.47
N VAL A 697 11.05 8.82 19.04
CA VAL A 697 9.97 8.21 19.84
C VAL A 697 10.32 6.76 20.18
N ILE A 698 10.79 5.96 19.22
CA ILE A 698 11.18 4.56 19.47
C ILE A 698 12.38 4.48 20.44
N GLN A 699 13.39 5.33 20.28
CA GLN A 699 14.57 5.37 21.17
C GLN A 699 14.21 5.81 22.60
N GLU A 700 13.34 6.81 22.74
CA GLU A 700 12.89 7.34 24.02
C GLU A 700 11.99 6.33 24.75
N THR A 701 11.06 5.68 24.04
CA THR A 701 10.25 4.58 24.60
C THR A 701 11.14 3.44 25.07
N LYS A 702 12.12 3.01 24.27
CA LYS A 702 13.10 1.98 24.67
C LYS A 702 13.86 2.39 25.94
N SER A 703 14.36 3.62 26.00
CA SER A 703 15.13 4.12 27.15
C SER A 703 14.29 4.18 28.42
N LEU A 704 13.03 4.62 28.30
CA LEU A 704 12.07 4.61 29.40
C LEU A 704 11.77 3.18 29.85
N MET A 705 11.55 2.26 28.91
CA MET A 705 11.27 0.85 29.18
C MET A 705 12.41 0.15 29.93
N ASP A 706 13.68 0.41 29.58
CA ASP A 706 14.85 -0.13 30.28
C ASP A 706 14.87 0.27 31.76
N VAL A 707 14.58 1.54 32.05
CA VAL A 707 14.51 2.04 33.44
C VAL A 707 13.32 1.43 34.18
N ILE A 708 12.18 1.31 33.52
CA ILE A 708 10.97 0.70 34.10
C ILE A 708 11.21 -0.76 34.46
N SER A 709 11.87 -1.53 33.58
CA SER A 709 12.27 -2.92 33.85
C SER A 709 13.11 -3.02 35.13
N LYS A 710 14.15 -2.18 35.26
CA LYS A 710 15.00 -2.12 36.47
C LYS A 710 14.22 -1.75 37.73
N VAL A 711 13.29 -0.79 37.62
CA VAL A 711 12.40 -0.41 38.74
C VAL A 711 11.56 -1.60 39.18
N VAL A 712 10.93 -2.33 38.25
CA VAL A 712 10.09 -3.50 38.55
C VAL A 712 10.91 -4.63 39.18
N THR A 713 12.08 -4.97 38.63
CA THR A 713 13.00 -5.97 39.20
C THR A 713 13.43 -5.58 40.62
N THR A 714 13.79 -4.31 40.85
CA THR A 714 14.19 -3.85 42.19
C THR A 714 13.01 -3.85 43.17
N CYS A 715 11.78 -3.58 42.70
CA CYS A 715 10.57 -3.77 43.50
C CYS A 715 10.40 -5.23 43.93
N PHE A 716 10.69 -6.19 43.05
CA PHE A 716 10.56 -7.62 43.35
C PHE A 716 11.55 -8.04 44.43
N MET A 717 12.81 -7.64 44.27
CA MET A 717 13.84 -7.90 45.27
C MET A 717 13.49 -7.29 46.62
N CYS A 718 12.93 -6.08 46.65
CA CYS A 718 12.48 -5.46 47.89
C CYS A 718 11.29 -6.20 48.51
N ALA A 719 10.30 -6.58 47.71
CA ALA A 719 9.10 -7.28 48.16
C ALA A 719 9.43 -8.66 48.76
N THR A 720 10.29 -9.43 48.08
CA THR A 720 10.71 -10.77 48.52
C THR A 720 11.63 -10.74 49.74
N LYS A 721 12.57 -9.80 49.79
CA LYS A 721 13.56 -9.71 50.87
C LYS A 721 12.99 -9.19 52.19
N PHE A 722 12.00 -8.31 52.14
CA PHE A 722 11.42 -7.68 53.33
C PHE A 722 9.97 -8.13 53.60
N THR A 723 9.46 -9.10 52.84
CA THR A 723 8.11 -9.68 52.98
C THR A 723 7.02 -8.61 53.08
N LEU A 724 7.06 -7.64 52.17
CA LEU A 724 6.18 -6.46 52.20
C LEU A 724 4.83 -6.75 51.54
N CYS A 725 3.73 -6.37 52.19
CA CYS A 725 2.39 -6.38 51.59
C CYS A 725 2.25 -5.23 50.60
N LEU A 726 1.91 -5.53 49.35
CA LEU A 726 1.76 -4.54 48.29
C LEU A 726 0.61 -3.57 48.59
N PRO A 727 0.69 -2.29 48.13
CA PRO A 727 -0.37 -1.32 48.34
C PRO A 727 -1.69 -1.82 47.71
N GLN A 728 -2.63 -2.22 48.56
CA GLN A 728 -4.01 -2.52 48.17
C GLN A 728 -4.77 -1.22 47.90
N ARG A 729 -5.75 -1.29 47.01
CA ARG A 729 -6.73 -0.23 46.74
C ARG A 729 -7.38 0.19 48.06
N VAL A 730 -7.10 1.41 48.54
CA VAL A 730 -7.96 2.05 49.54
C VAL A 730 -9.11 2.68 48.76
N GLU A 731 -10.24 1.99 48.69
CA GLU A 731 -11.49 2.63 48.29
C GLU A 731 -11.88 3.62 49.40
N PHE A 732 -11.90 4.91 49.06
CA PHE A 732 -12.55 5.89 49.91
C PHE A 732 -14.06 5.59 49.90
N ASN A 733 -14.58 5.03 50.99
CA ASN A 733 -16.01 4.97 51.22
C ASN A 733 -16.57 6.40 51.26
N CYS A 734 -17.22 6.81 50.19
CA CYS A 734 -18.16 7.93 50.24
C CYS A 734 -19.37 7.45 51.04
N TRP A 735 -19.50 7.92 52.28
CA TRP A 735 -20.74 7.76 53.04
C TRP A 735 -21.81 8.60 52.34
N SER A 736 -22.70 7.97 51.57
CA SER A 736 -23.99 8.56 51.27
C SER A 736 -24.94 8.23 52.41
N LEU A 737 -25.43 9.26 53.11
CA LEU A 737 -26.67 9.17 53.87
C LEU A 737 -27.79 8.86 52.87
N ASP A 738 -28.14 7.59 52.73
CA ASP A 738 -29.52 7.10 52.72
C ASP A 738 -29.48 5.59 52.48
N GLU A 739 -29.81 4.84 53.53
CA GLU A 739 -29.95 3.39 53.52
C GLU A 739 -31.12 2.96 52.61
N THR A 740 -30.84 2.49 51.40
CA THR A 740 -31.77 1.58 50.70
C THR A 740 -31.03 0.51 49.90
N HIS A 741 -31.32 -0.74 50.23
CA HIS A 741 -30.90 -1.97 49.57
C HIS A 741 -31.47 -2.04 48.13
N ILE A 742 -30.64 -2.37 47.13
CA ILE A 742 -31.10 -2.87 45.83
C ILE A 742 -30.26 -4.11 45.43
N PRO A 743 -30.87 -5.29 45.17
CA PRO A 743 -30.15 -6.47 44.71
C PRO A 743 -30.12 -6.55 43.17
N GLY A 744 -29.03 -7.10 42.62
CA GLY A 744 -29.04 -7.81 41.33
C GLY A 744 -28.54 -7.05 40.09
N ILE A 745 -27.33 -7.43 39.64
CA ILE A 745 -26.83 -7.55 38.25
C ILE A 745 -27.47 -6.61 37.20
N LEU A 746 -26.75 -5.54 36.85
CA LEU A 746 -27.02 -4.72 35.66
C LEU A 746 -25.99 -5.03 34.55
N SER A 747 -26.47 -5.15 33.32
CA SER A 747 -25.66 -5.47 32.14
C SER A 747 -24.80 -4.28 31.67
N PRO A 748 -23.71 -4.51 30.90
CA PRO A 748 -22.77 -3.47 30.45
C PRO A 748 -23.41 -2.34 29.61
N GLN A 749 -24.59 -2.56 29.04
CA GLN A 749 -25.29 -1.57 28.21
C GLN A 749 -26.08 -0.52 29.03
N ALA A 750 -26.34 -0.75 30.33
CA ALA A 750 -27.00 0.23 31.19
C ALA A 750 -26.03 1.33 31.69
N LEU A 751 -24.74 1.02 31.82
CA LEU A 751 -23.70 1.95 32.30
C LEU A 751 -23.34 3.06 31.30
N GLN A 752 -23.60 2.88 30.00
CA GLN A 752 -23.26 3.87 28.97
C GLN A 752 -24.27 5.04 28.84
N ARG A 753 -25.42 4.99 29.53
CA ARG A 753 -26.43 6.06 29.46
C ARG A 753 -26.32 7.16 30.53
N LEU A 754 -25.47 6.99 31.55
CA LEU A 754 -25.31 7.96 32.65
C LEU A 754 -24.13 8.93 32.47
N GLY A 755 -23.35 8.81 31.39
CA GLY A 755 -22.11 9.55 31.19
C GLY A 755 -22.21 10.82 30.33
N ARG A 756 -23.24 11.66 30.48
CA ARG A 756 -23.24 13.05 29.94
C ARG A 756 -24.18 13.93 30.76
N SER A 757 -23.74 15.14 31.11
CA SER A 757 -24.40 16.19 31.94
C SER A 757 -23.94 16.13 33.40
N GLN A 758 -23.36 17.14 34.07
CA GLN A 758 -23.31 18.60 33.91
C GLN A 758 -22.14 19.13 34.77
N HIS A 759 -21.42 20.15 34.31
CA HIS A 759 -20.66 21.04 35.20
C HIS A 759 -21.65 21.94 35.93
N ALA A 760 -21.61 21.98 37.26
CA ALA A 760 -22.27 23.01 38.06
C ALA A 760 -21.30 23.54 39.13
N THR A 761 -21.20 24.86 39.17
CA THR A 761 -20.34 25.70 40.01
C THR A 761 -20.83 25.73 41.46
N LEU A 762 -19.92 25.58 42.43
CA LEU A 762 -20.20 25.74 43.87
C LEU A 762 -20.38 27.22 44.26
N PRO A 763 -21.35 27.59 45.13
CA PRO A 763 -21.38 28.89 45.77
C PRO A 763 -20.51 28.91 47.04
N ARG A 764 -19.88 30.07 47.28
CA ARG A 764 -19.11 30.41 48.50
C ARG A 764 -19.98 30.28 49.77
N ALA A 765 -19.46 29.57 50.77
CA ALA A 765 -19.99 29.63 52.14
C ALA A 765 -19.20 30.63 52.99
N LYS A 766 -19.94 31.29 53.88
CA LYS A 766 -19.49 32.23 54.92
C LYS A 766 -18.61 31.57 55.97
#